data_AF-A0A442RMQ3-F1
#
_entry.id   AF-A0A442RMQ3-F1
#
_cell.length_a   1.000
_cell.length_b   1.000
_cell.length_c   1.000
_cell.angle_alpha   90.00
_cell.angle_beta   90.00
_cell.angle_gamma   90.00
#
_symmetry.space_group_name_H-M   'P 1'
#
loop_
_entity.id
_entity.type
_entity.pdbx_description
1 polymer ?
#
loop_
_entity_poly.entity_id
_entity_poly.type
_entity_poly.pdbx_seq_one_letter_code
_entity_poly.pdbx_strand_id
1 'polypeptide(L)'
;MATTSVDQVTGYGETLALKAPCRLATTANIVLSGLQAIDGVMTAADDRVLVRDQDTPSQNGIYIAAAGQWQRARDMDSNRDLTKGTRVYVTEGNSGPAEFEVTTANPITVGSSIIAFDLSAGSVNAAALSAAAAAAEASADIAAGFASDIVSQGNVPIYATRTGMSALSVPVGISALRVNGDADPGDGGGALHAEIPLITADQPWHFLTNGGTRRWTLAEAIPTVLQAGGDKTGVTEATSLITALFSVFDTIKLPAGTWKLSDIALAAGKTLLTDGLKTIIQQKSGVAVGTRIISITGSNVTVGSLKAIGNIATDTDEQNFAIYIRGAGDISNIRIGDILAENIRGDAVYIGGLTTAKVTGVTIGNVTGNNVLRNVVSITGGEQISIGAIAGNACGYFMFDVEPNANSQPCDLIDVQSIRGHCVGMVGLRAQADKRIGRVRVGMLDLDPNLTADSTPAYGHRATIIQDAIAVRNVEQVQVGMFKARDFERSAARVTFNAGEYGCGVLDVGLVDIEDCITTDVTYNSLFHVDHANTFIIRGGHARVDASGQRLVLANGAGIAALDRLNTVVDIKIEFNGTLGYGIFGGTFSGCRVHPAAGRVCSTVRLASTANVDISTLNNGDTIDGVVVATNDVVLLKDQTAGAENGFYTIGASAPATRWNPGGNSSEDFVDAYAYVRLGTANAEKFFECTNATDPVLGTTSITFAEAAPYDAYLFSNSKDLVVQGCDLVLGRAGLDCQNFSIIGTRWETTHAAIVWAQSTLADGALHSLMSSVFNGVTYPNGRYDDQQTIATDADFTLTPFSSPTETRHTGTLTADRAVTLSTTGAFAGMKFRITRTGGGAFNLNVGTGPLKALATNTWAEFSYNGTAWYLAAYGAL
;
A
#
# COMPACT_ATOMS: atom_id res chain seq x y z
N MET A 1 -31.42 2.52 125.96
CA MET A 1 -31.47 2.85 124.52
C MET A 1 -30.32 3.79 124.24
N ALA A 2 -29.31 3.30 123.53
CA ALA A 2 -28.09 4.02 123.22
C ALA A 2 -28.36 5.09 122.15
N THR A 3 -27.96 6.33 122.44
CA THR A 3 -27.88 7.42 121.48
C THR A 3 -26.43 7.53 121.01
N THR A 4 -26.14 7.07 119.80
CA THR A 4 -24.87 7.30 119.09
C THR A 4 -24.96 8.63 118.34
N SER A 5 -24.57 9.74 118.97
CA SER A 5 -24.15 10.92 118.21
C SER A 5 -22.69 10.72 117.80
N VAL A 6 -22.47 10.45 116.51
CA VAL A 6 -21.12 10.47 115.93
C VAL A 6 -20.78 11.93 115.65
N ASP A 7 -19.80 12.47 116.38
CA ASP A 7 -19.20 13.76 116.03
C ASP A 7 -18.29 13.54 114.81
N GLN A 8 -18.61 14.20 113.70
CA GLN A 8 -17.87 14.11 112.44
C GLN A 8 -16.44 14.65 112.56
N VAL A 9 -16.15 15.44 113.60
CA VAL A 9 -14.82 16.00 113.88
C VAL A 9 -13.97 15.04 114.75
N THR A 10 -14.60 14.26 115.64
CA THR A 10 -13.87 13.41 116.62
C THR A 10 -14.04 11.89 116.48
N GLY A 11 -14.87 11.39 115.56
CA GLY A 11 -14.79 10.03 115.02
C GLY A 11 -14.94 8.85 115.99
N TYR A 12 -15.80 8.94 117.02
CA TYR A 12 -15.98 7.87 118.00
C TYR A 12 -16.85 6.70 117.47
N GLY A 13 -16.23 5.54 117.24
CA GLY A 13 -16.86 4.27 116.89
C GLY A 13 -15.80 3.18 116.68
N GLU A 14 -15.99 1.99 117.24
CA GLU A 14 -15.00 0.91 117.38
C GLU A 14 -14.20 0.58 116.10
N THR A 15 -12.86 0.62 116.21
CA THR A 15 -11.83 0.04 115.31
C THR A 15 -12.22 -0.19 113.84
N LEU A 16 -12.44 0.87 113.08
CA LEU A 16 -12.50 0.80 111.61
C LEU A 16 -11.09 0.86 111.03
N ALA A 17 -10.81 0.00 110.04
CA ALA A 17 -9.56 -0.01 109.29
C ALA A 17 -9.35 1.27 108.44
N LEU A 18 -10.37 2.11 108.28
CA LEU A 18 -10.35 3.37 107.56
C LEU A 18 -10.66 4.53 108.51
N LYS A 19 -9.80 5.54 108.57
CA LYS A 19 -9.91 6.72 109.43
C LYS A 19 -10.74 7.82 108.77
N ALA A 20 -11.21 8.77 109.58
CA ALA A 20 -11.89 9.95 109.03
C ALA A 20 -10.93 10.71 108.11
N PRO A 21 -11.42 11.19 106.94
CA PRO A 21 -10.57 11.72 105.89
C PRO A 21 -9.73 12.91 106.38
N CYS A 22 -8.56 13.04 105.80
CA CYS A 22 -7.74 14.23 105.92
C CYS A 22 -8.01 15.13 104.72
N ARG A 23 -7.96 16.45 104.92
CA ARG A 23 -8.03 17.37 103.80
C ARG A 23 -6.73 17.36 103.01
N LEU A 24 -5.59 17.35 103.70
CA LEU A 24 -4.26 17.46 103.11
C LEU A 24 -3.33 16.38 103.65
N ALA A 25 -2.27 16.08 102.91
CA ALA A 25 -1.16 15.26 103.37
C ALA A 25 0.16 16.03 103.24
N THR A 26 1.06 15.87 104.22
CA THR A 26 2.41 16.41 104.10
C THR A 26 3.18 15.69 102.99
N THR A 27 4.13 16.39 102.38
CA THR A 27 5.12 15.85 101.43
C THR A 27 6.57 16.04 101.93
N ALA A 28 6.72 16.65 103.10
CA ALA A 28 7.99 16.96 103.76
C ALA A 28 7.76 17.22 105.27
N ASN A 29 8.84 17.36 106.03
CA ASN A 29 8.80 17.67 107.46
C ASN A 29 8.17 19.03 107.75
N ILE A 30 7.27 19.09 108.73
CA ILE A 30 6.57 20.32 109.15
C ILE A 30 6.75 20.57 110.65
N VAL A 31 6.47 21.81 111.10
CA VAL A 31 6.30 22.13 112.52
C VAL A 31 4.86 21.81 112.91
N LEU A 32 4.64 20.98 113.92
CA LEU A 32 3.29 20.58 114.40
C LEU A 32 2.61 21.68 115.24
N SER A 33 2.66 22.93 114.78
CA SER A 33 1.99 24.07 115.38
C SER A 33 1.79 25.19 114.35
N GLY A 34 0.73 25.99 114.52
CA GLY A 34 0.44 27.10 113.62
C GLY A 34 -0.19 26.65 112.30
N LEU A 35 -1.01 27.51 111.71
CA LEU A 35 -1.57 27.26 110.38
C LEU A 35 -0.50 27.53 109.32
N GLN A 36 -0.33 26.60 108.39
CA GLN A 36 0.70 26.63 107.35
C GLN A 36 0.22 26.02 106.02
N ALA A 37 0.94 26.30 104.93
CA ALA A 37 0.68 25.70 103.63
C ALA A 37 1.23 24.28 103.57
N ILE A 38 0.38 23.33 103.17
CA ILE A 38 0.71 21.93 103.00
C ILE A 38 0.27 21.52 101.61
N ASP A 39 1.21 20.97 100.83
CA ASP A 39 0.90 20.36 99.54
C ASP A 39 0.15 21.31 98.57
N GLY A 40 0.59 22.57 98.55
CA GLY A 40 0.03 23.64 97.72
C GLY A 40 -1.19 24.37 98.30
N VAL A 41 -1.74 23.91 99.44
CA VAL A 41 -2.99 24.43 100.01
C VAL A 41 -2.78 24.92 101.46
N MET A 42 -3.36 26.08 101.81
CA MET A 42 -3.26 26.64 103.17
C MET A 42 -4.18 25.90 104.16
N THR A 43 -3.66 25.52 105.34
CA THR A 43 -4.48 24.96 106.43
C THR A 43 -5.27 26.04 107.18
N ALA A 44 -6.41 25.65 107.71
CA ALA A 44 -7.31 26.36 108.62
C ALA A 44 -7.43 25.60 109.94
N ALA A 45 -7.95 26.25 110.98
CA ALA A 45 -8.19 25.59 112.27
C ALA A 45 -9.21 24.45 112.09
N ASP A 46 -8.99 23.35 112.83
CA ASP A 46 -9.77 22.11 112.81
C ASP A 46 -9.62 21.24 111.56
N ASP A 47 -8.72 21.59 110.63
CA ASP A 47 -8.42 20.73 109.51
C ASP A 47 -7.70 19.45 109.92
N ARG A 48 -8.14 18.33 109.35
CA ARG A 48 -7.46 17.04 109.48
C ARG A 48 -6.34 16.96 108.46
N VAL A 49 -5.12 16.79 108.93
CA VAL A 49 -3.93 16.68 108.08
C VAL A 49 -3.27 15.33 108.32
N LEU A 50 -3.05 14.58 107.24
CA LEU A 50 -2.20 13.39 107.28
C LEU A 50 -0.74 13.84 107.30
N VAL A 51 -0.12 13.77 108.47
CA VAL A 51 1.31 14.02 108.64
C VAL A 51 2.05 12.71 108.43
N ARG A 52 2.75 12.59 107.31
CA ARG A 52 3.42 11.34 106.87
C ARG A 52 4.93 11.46 106.66
N ASP A 53 5.48 12.68 106.67
CA ASP A 53 6.89 12.94 106.30
C ASP A 53 7.66 13.72 107.38
N GLN A 54 7.41 13.50 108.67
CA GLN A 54 8.25 14.09 109.73
C GLN A 54 9.65 13.46 109.76
N ASP A 55 10.65 14.28 110.09
CA ASP A 55 12.03 13.82 110.34
C ASP A 55 12.12 12.84 111.52
N THR A 56 11.18 12.92 112.46
CA THR A 56 10.97 11.91 113.52
C THR A 56 9.73 11.09 113.17
N PRO A 57 9.84 9.90 112.53
CA PRO A 57 8.69 9.20 111.98
C PRO A 57 7.68 8.68 113.01
N SER A 58 8.04 8.64 114.30
CA SER A 58 7.06 8.36 115.38
C SER A 58 6.10 9.51 115.64
N GLN A 59 6.37 10.69 115.08
CA GLN A 59 5.47 11.86 115.05
C GLN A 59 4.53 11.85 113.84
N ASN A 60 4.65 10.91 112.90
CA ASN A 60 3.67 10.78 111.82
C ASN A 60 2.32 10.28 112.35
N GLY A 61 1.24 10.73 111.73
CA GLY A 61 -0.14 10.39 112.08
C GLY A 61 -1.12 11.41 111.53
N ILE A 62 -2.37 11.32 111.98
CA ILE A 62 -3.38 12.32 111.64
C ILE A 62 -3.40 13.39 112.73
N TYR A 63 -3.33 14.65 112.33
CA TYR A 63 -3.32 15.80 113.22
C TYR A 63 -4.49 16.73 112.93
N ILE A 64 -4.96 17.42 113.97
CA ILE A 64 -5.91 18.52 113.86
C ILE A 64 -5.11 19.82 113.86
N ALA A 65 -5.16 20.54 112.74
CA ALA A 65 -4.45 21.79 112.56
C ALA A 65 -5.05 22.89 113.44
N ALA A 66 -4.19 23.70 114.06
CA ALA A 66 -4.56 24.80 114.93
C ALA A 66 -3.56 25.96 114.81
N ALA A 67 -3.98 27.15 115.24
CA ALA A 67 -3.07 28.30 115.38
C ALA A 67 -2.00 28.09 116.48
N GLY A 68 -2.29 27.21 117.45
CA GLY A 68 -1.35 26.75 118.48
C GLY A 68 -0.74 25.39 118.13
N GLN A 69 -0.35 24.62 119.15
CA GLN A 69 0.14 23.24 118.98
C GLN A 69 -0.94 22.35 118.34
N TRP A 70 -0.56 21.57 117.33
CA TRP A 70 -1.44 20.61 116.69
C TRP A 70 -1.55 19.37 117.57
N GLN A 71 -2.78 18.85 117.68
CA GLN A 71 -3.04 17.64 118.44
C GLN A 71 -3.21 16.47 117.49
N ARG A 72 -2.73 15.28 117.88
CA ARG A 72 -3.11 14.05 117.16
C ARG A 72 -4.62 13.92 117.19
N ALA A 73 -5.19 13.56 116.05
CA ALA A 73 -6.60 13.29 115.96
C ALA A 73 -6.96 12.09 116.85
N ARG A 74 -8.12 12.18 117.48
CA ARG A 74 -8.57 11.20 118.48
C ARG A 74 -8.74 9.78 117.92
N ASP A 75 -8.97 9.65 116.62
CA ASP A 75 -9.04 8.36 115.93
C ASP A 75 -7.65 7.80 115.56
N MET A 76 -6.56 8.46 115.97
CA MET A 76 -5.18 8.04 115.75
C MET A 76 -4.24 8.48 116.89
N ASP A 77 -4.72 8.49 118.14
CA ASP A 77 -3.96 8.93 119.32
C ASP A 77 -3.60 7.79 120.30
N SER A 78 -4.09 6.56 120.11
CA SER A 78 -3.79 5.42 120.97
C SER A 78 -3.24 4.19 120.22
N ASN A 79 -2.57 3.29 120.95
CA ASN A 79 -2.01 2.04 120.40
C ASN A 79 -3.08 1.10 119.82
N ARG A 80 -4.36 1.28 120.16
CA ARG A 80 -5.46 0.46 119.62
C ARG A 80 -5.96 0.96 118.27
N ASP A 81 -5.54 2.15 117.85
CA ASP A 81 -6.07 2.82 116.67
C ASP A 81 -5.24 2.57 115.42
N LEU A 82 -4.03 1.99 115.54
CA LEU A 82 -3.14 1.71 114.42
C LEU A 82 -2.75 0.23 114.35
N THR A 83 -2.99 -0.34 113.19
CA THR A 83 -2.40 -1.60 112.71
C THR A 83 -1.81 -1.38 111.32
N LYS A 84 -0.88 -2.23 110.88
CA LYS A 84 -0.52 -2.33 109.46
C LYS A 84 -1.79 -2.45 108.62
N GLY A 85 -1.89 -1.66 107.57
CA GLY A 85 -3.04 -1.58 106.68
C GLY A 85 -4.14 -0.61 107.13
N THR A 86 -3.96 0.14 108.23
CA THR A 86 -4.88 1.23 108.59
C THR A 86 -4.85 2.31 107.52
N ARG A 87 -5.99 2.76 107.03
CA ARG A 87 -6.10 3.62 105.86
C ARG A 87 -6.70 4.99 106.18
N VAL A 88 -6.44 5.98 105.34
CA VAL A 88 -7.05 7.31 105.39
C VAL A 88 -7.14 7.90 103.99
N TYR A 89 -8.27 8.51 103.66
CA TYR A 89 -8.46 9.21 102.41
C TYR A 89 -8.04 10.68 102.55
N VAL A 90 -7.27 11.19 101.60
CA VAL A 90 -6.85 12.60 101.50
C VAL A 90 -7.62 13.23 100.36
N THR A 91 -8.29 14.35 100.58
CA THR A 91 -9.26 14.91 99.61
C THR A 91 -8.71 16.01 98.70
N GLU A 92 -7.69 16.74 99.15
CA GLU A 92 -7.11 17.91 98.48
C GLU A 92 -5.57 17.88 98.51
N GLY A 93 -4.95 18.88 97.87
CA GLY A 93 -3.49 18.94 97.67
C GLY A 93 -3.03 18.06 96.51
N ASN A 94 -1.79 18.23 96.04
CA ASN A 94 -1.23 17.44 94.94
C ASN A 94 -1.10 15.93 95.27
N SER A 95 -1.13 15.58 96.55
CA SER A 95 -1.10 14.23 97.12
C SER A 95 -2.50 13.62 97.25
N GLY A 96 -3.55 14.41 97.05
CA GLY A 96 -4.95 13.97 96.95
C GLY A 96 -5.58 14.32 95.59
N PRO A 97 -6.81 13.86 95.30
CA PRO A 97 -7.59 12.92 96.07
C PRO A 97 -7.01 11.49 95.98
N ALA A 98 -6.61 10.89 97.11
CA ALA A 98 -5.98 9.56 97.16
C ALA A 98 -6.13 8.89 98.54
N GLU A 99 -6.14 7.55 98.56
CA GLU A 99 -6.12 6.76 99.80
C GLU A 99 -4.68 6.37 100.19
N PHE A 100 -4.30 6.63 101.44
CA PHE A 100 -3.02 6.23 102.04
C PHE A 100 -3.25 5.13 103.07
N GLU A 101 -2.28 4.23 103.21
CA GLU A 101 -2.29 3.14 104.19
C GLU A 101 -1.01 3.08 105.01
N VAL A 102 -1.13 2.68 106.28
CA VAL A 102 -0.01 2.44 107.19
C VAL A 102 0.73 1.18 106.76
N THR A 103 2.01 1.30 106.46
CA THR A 103 2.86 0.18 106.02
C THR A 103 3.73 -0.40 107.14
N THR A 104 3.85 0.30 108.28
CA THR A 104 4.56 -0.17 109.48
C THR A 104 4.02 -1.53 109.95
N ALA A 105 4.92 -2.48 110.25
CA ALA A 105 4.56 -3.78 110.80
C ALA A 105 4.06 -3.71 112.26
N ASN A 106 3.09 -4.56 112.62
CA ASN A 106 2.60 -4.70 113.99
C ASN A 106 3.63 -5.39 114.91
N PRO A 107 3.64 -5.10 116.23
CA PRO A 107 2.79 -4.14 116.94
C PRO A 107 3.26 -2.68 116.79
N ILE A 108 2.31 -1.74 116.71
CA ILE A 108 2.58 -0.30 116.61
C ILE A 108 2.27 0.37 117.95
N THR A 109 3.23 1.07 118.53
CA THR A 109 3.08 1.89 119.74
C THR A 109 3.18 3.37 119.37
N VAL A 110 2.09 4.13 119.55
CA VAL A 110 2.02 5.56 119.25
C VAL A 110 3.02 6.33 120.12
N GLY A 111 3.79 7.21 119.50
CA GLY A 111 4.82 8.02 120.15
C GLY A 111 6.22 7.36 120.20
N SER A 112 6.35 6.05 119.99
CA SER A 112 7.66 5.37 119.98
C SER A 112 7.96 4.58 118.70
N SER A 113 6.97 3.92 118.10
CA SER A 113 7.15 3.19 116.83
C SER A 113 7.23 4.17 115.65
N ILE A 114 7.99 3.81 114.61
CA ILE A 114 7.97 4.50 113.31
C ILE A 114 6.58 4.31 112.67
N ILE A 115 5.92 5.38 112.22
CA ILE A 115 4.64 5.30 111.53
C ILE A 115 4.86 5.73 110.07
N ALA A 116 4.84 4.79 109.14
CA ALA A 116 5.03 5.02 107.72
C ALA A 116 3.68 4.90 106.98
N PHE A 117 3.41 5.82 106.06
CA PHE A 117 2.25 5.80 105.18
C PHE A 117 2.69 5.74 103.73
N ASP A 118 2.03 4.89 102.94
CA ASP A 118 2.19 4.83 101.48
C ASP A 118 0.82 4.88 100.79
N LEU A 119 0.79 5.12 99.48
CA LEU A 119 -0.44 5.02 98.69
C LEU A 119 -1.00 3.60 98.77
N SER A 120 -2.30 3.46 99.05
CA SER A 120 -2.92 2.14 99.11
C SER A 120 -2.98 1.50 97.72
N ALA A 121 -2.73 0.19 97.65
CA ALA A 121 -2.79 -0.58 96.42
C ALA A 121 -4.20 -0.47 95.77
N GLY A 122 -4.30 0.26 94.66
CA GLY A 122 -5.54 0.55 93.94
C GLY A 122 -5.97 2.02 93.92
N SER A 123 -5.32 2.90 94.69
CA SER A 123 -5.56 4.35 94.62
C SER A 123 -4.79 4.98 93.45
N VAL A 124 -5.49 5.71 92.57
CA VAL A 124 -4.89 6.50 91.49
C VAL A 124 -4.82 7.97 91.91
N ASN A 125 -3.65 8.60 91.76
CA ASN A 125 -3.55 10.06 91.88
C ASN A 125 -4.11 10.68 90.59
N ALA A 126 -5.33 11.22 90.67
CA ALA A 126 -6.03 11.80 89.52
C ALA A 126 -5.26 12.98 88.88
N ALA A 127 -4.54 13.77 89.67
CA ALA A 127 -3.73 14.87 89.18
C ALA A 127 -2.49 14.37 88.42
N ALA A 128 -1.84 13.31 88.90
CA ALA A 128 -0.72 12.68 88.20
C ALA A 128 -1.15 12.05 86.86
N LEU A 129 -2.34 11.45 86.81
CA LEU A 129 -2.89 10.87 85.58
C LEU A 129 -3.23 11.95 84.53
N SER A 130 -3.80 13.08 84.97
CA SER A 130 -4.08 14.23 84.08
C SER A 130 -2.81 14.81 83.47
N ALA A 131 -1.72 14.90 84.24
CA ALA A 131 -0.43 15.39 83.74
C ALA A 131 0.18 14.43 82.70
N ALA A 132 0.05 13.11 82.92
CA ALA A 132 0.50 12.10 81.96
C ALA A 132 -0.31 12.15 80.65
N ALA A 133 -1.62 12.38 80.72
CA ALA A 133 -2.48 12.51 79.52
C ALA A 133 -2.09 13.73 78.67
N ALA A 134 -1.85 14.89 79.29
CA ALA A 134 -1.43 16.10 78.57
C ALA A 134 -0.06 15.92 77.86
N ALA A 135 0.88 15.21 78.50
CA ALA A 135 2.17 14.90 77.87
C ALA A 135 2.03 13.92 76.68
N ALA A 136 1.08 12.98 76.75
CA ALA A 136 0.77 12.07 75.66
C ALA A 136 0.11 12.78 74.48
N GLU A 137 -0.83 13.70 74.73
CA GLU A 137 -1.45 14.54 73.69
C GLU A 137 -0.41 15.43 72.98
N ALA A 138 0.46 16.10 73.73
CA ALA A 138 1.55 16.90 73.14
C ALA A 138 2.50 16.04 72.28
N SER A 139 2.77 14.80 72.70
CA SER A 139 3.58 13.86 71.92
C SER A 139 2.86 13.36 70.67
N ALA A 140 1.53 13.17 70.75
CA ALA A 140 0.70 12.80 69.61
C ALA A 140 0.62 13.93 68.58
N ASP A 141 0.49 15.19 69.01
CA ASP A 141 0.51 16.36 68.13
C ASP A 141 1.84 16.52 67.39
N ILE A 142 2.97 16.31 68.09
CA ILE A 142 4.31 16.30 67.48
C ILE A 142 4.43 15.16 66.46
N ALA A 143 3.96 13.95 66.81
CA ALA A 143 4.00 12.80 65.90
C ALA A 143 3.10 12.99 64.67
N ALA A 144 1.92 13.61 64.85
CA ALA A 144 1.02 13.97 63.76
C ALA A 144 1.64 15.03 62.84
N GLY A 145 2.37 16.00 63.38
CA GLY A 145 3.16 16.97 62.62
C GLY A 145 4.22 16.31 61.74
N PHE A 146 5.03 15.41 62.31
CA PHE A 146 6.02 14.66 61.53
C PHE A 146 5.39 13.75 60.47
N ALA A 147 4.27 13.10 60.78
CA ALA A 147 3.53 12.29 59.80
C ALA A 147 2.97 13.16 58.67
N SER A 148 2.45 14.35 58.97
CA SER A 148 1.99 15.34 57.97
C SER A 148 3.14 15.81 57.08
N ASP A 149 4.31 16.10 57.63
CA ASP A 149 5.49 16.54 56.87
C ASP A 149 6.02 15.41 55.96
N ILE A 150 6.06 14.17 56.44
CA ILE A 150 6.49 13.01 55.64
C ILE A 150 5.51 12.75 54.48
N VAL A 151 4.20 12.81 54.73
CA VAL A 151 3.17 12.64 53.70
C VAL A 151 3.16 13.82 52.72
N SER A 152 3.44 15.04 53.20
CA SER A 152 3.60 16.24 52.38
C SER A 152 4.88 16.22 51.52
N GLN A 153 5.93 15.48 51.91
CA GLN A 153 7.23 15.47 51.25
C GLN A 153 7.50 14.23 50.39
N GLY A 154 6.65 13.19 50.47
CA GLY A 154 6.73 12.00 49.62
C GLY A 154 6.37 12.23 48.14
N ASN A 155 5.66 13.33 47.83
CA ASN A 155 5.29 13.72 46.48
C ASN A 155 5.25 15.26 46.36
N VAL A 156 6.40 15.94 46.38
CA VAL A 156 6.48 17.25 45.74
C VAL A 156 6.71 16.98 44.26
N PRO A 157 5.75 17.22 43.34
CA PRO A 157 6.14 17.46 41.97
C PRO A 157 7.12 18.62 42.06
N ILE A 158 8.36 18.41 41.63
CA ILE A 158 9.20 19.56 41.33
C ILE A 158 8.47 20.24 40.17
N TYR A 159 7.68 21.27 40.48
CA TYR A 159 6.92 22.06 39.52
C TYR A 159 7.88 22.98 38.76
N ALA A 160 8.93 22.41 38.20
CA ALA A 160 9.93 23.08 37.40
C ALA A 160 10.02 22.42 36.04
N THR A 161 10.52 23.20 35.10
CA THR A 161 10.87 22.77 33.76
C THR A 161 12.32 22.28 33.79
N ARG A 162 12.72 21.46 32.81
CA ARG A 162 14.10 20.95 32.71
C ARG A 162 15.12 22.09 32.77
N THR A 163 14.88 23.17 32.02
CA THR A 163 15.75 24.36 32.00
C THR A 163 15.78 25.09 33.36
N GLY A 164 14.69 25.07 34.12
CA GLY A 164 14.60 25.66 35.47
C GLY A 164 15.27 24.85 36.58
N MET A 165 15.62 23.58 36.34
CA MET A 165 16.17 22.69 37.37
C MET A 165 17.51 23.16 37.96
N SER A 166 18.32 23.87 37.17
CA SER A 166 19.65 24.35 37.58
C SER A 166 19.65 25.27 38.81
N ALA A 167 18.54 25.97 39.06
CA ALA A 167 18.37 26.87 40.19
C ALA A 167 17.95 26.15 41.49
N LEU A 168 17.64 24.85 41.42
CA LEU A 168 17.06 24.11 42.53
C LEU A 168 18.09 23.27 43.30
N SER A 169 17.85 23.13 44.60
CA SER A 169 18.57 22.22 45.49
C SER A 169 17.70 20.98 45.75
N VAL A 170 18.04 19.86 45.11
CA VAL A 170 17.37 18.58 45.31
C VAL A 170 17.97 17.89 46.56
N PRO A 171 17.16 17.49 47.56
CA PRO A 171 17.65 16.84 48.77
C PRO A 171 18.39 15.51 48.51
N VAL A 172 19.34 15.18 49.38
CA VAL A 172 20.03 13.88 49.39
C VAL A 172 19.00 12.77 49.65
N GLY A 173 19.08 11.66 48.90
CA GLY A 173 18.15 10.53 48.98
C GLY A 173 17.11 10.47 47.84
N ILE A 174 16.90 11.56 47.11
CA ILE A 174 16.10 11.56 45.87
C ILE A 174 16.98 11.10 44.71
N SER A 175 16.73 9.94 44.12
CA SER A 175 17.50 9.41 42.98
C SER A 175 16.79 9.54 41.63
N ALA A 176 15.52 9.95 41.62
CA ALA A 176 14.76 10.25 40.42
C ALA A 176 13.76 11.38 40.69
N LEU A 177 13.49 12.18 39.68
CA LEU A 177 12.55 13.30 39.75
C LEU A 177 11.81 13.48 38.43
N ARG A 178 10.63 14.08 38.46
CA ARG A 178 9.83 14.40 37.26
C ARG A 178 9.78 15.91 37.06
N VAL A 179 10.02 16.34 35.84
CA VAL A 179 9.82 17.74 35.40
C VAL A 179 8.49 17.86 34.65
N ASN A 180 7.87 19.05 34.67
CA ASN A 180 6.54 19.30 34.07
C ASN A 180 6.59 19.83 32.63
N GLY A 181 7.79 20.05 32.10
CA GLY A 181 8.05 20.60 30.78
C GLY A 181 9.54 20.74 30.53
N ASP A 182 9.93 21.07 29.30
CA ASP A 182 11.33 21.34 28.95
C ASP A 182 11.70 22.80 29.28
N ALA A 183 11.04 23.74 28.62
CA ALA A 183 11.19 25.18 28.81
C ALA A 183 10.02 25.75 29.60
N ASP A 184 8.80 25.33 29.28
CA ASP A 184 7.55 25.80 29.89
C ASP A 184 6.70 24.62 30.40
N PRO A 185 5.97 24.76 31.53
CA PRO A 185 5.06 23.72 31.98
C PRO A 185 4.01 23.40 30.91
N GLY A 186 3.87 22.11 30.56
CA GLY A 186 2.89 21.66 29.57
C GLY A 186 3.29 21.85 28.10
N ASP A 187 4.53 22.27 27.80
CA ASP A 187 5.05 22.31 26.42
C ASP A 187 5.12 20.92 25.75
N GLY A 188 5.07 19.86 26.57
CA GLY A 188 5.14 18.45 26.20
C GLY A 188 6.49 17.80 26.52
N GLY A 189 7.44 18.55 27.07
CA GLY A 189 8.78 18.09 27.47
C GLY A 189 8.85 17.50 28.89
N GLY A 190 7.71 17.31 29.56
CA GLY A 190 7.68 16.68 30.88
C GLY A 190 8.19 15.24 30.84
N ALA A 191 9.13 14.90 31.71
CA ALA A 191 9.80 13.59 31.75
C ALA A 191 10.31 13.22 33.14
N LEU A 192 10.42 11.91 33.38
CA LEU A 192 11.20 11.35 34.47
C LEU A 192 12.70 11.44 34.16
N HIS A 193 13.47 11.87 35.15
CA HIS A 193 14.92 11.92 35.11
C HIS A 193 15.51 11.18 36.30
N ALA A 194 16.60 10.45 36.09
CA ALA A 194 17.34 9.74 37.11
C ALA A 194 18.71 10.40 37.36
N GLU A 195 19.17 10.36 38.60
CA GLU A 195 20.50 10.83 38.95
C GLU A 195 21.56 9.93 38.34
N ILE A 196 22.60 10.55 37.78
CA ILE A 196 23.79 9.87 37.26
C ILE A 196 25.06 10.49 37.85
N PRO A 197 26.18 9.77 37.87
CA PRO A 197 27.47 10.34 38.26
C PRO A 197 27.83 11.58 37.43
N LEU A 198 28.59 12.50 38.03
CA LEU A 198 29.19 13.60 37.27
C LEU A 198 30.20 13.02 36.27
N ILE A 199 29.92 13.20 34.98
CA ILE A 199 30.76 12.71 33.87
C ILE A 199 31.29 13.87 33.02
N THR A 200 32.41 13.65 32.33
CA THR A 200 33.08 14.69 31.55
C THR A 200 32.38 15.01 30.22
N ALA A 201 31.64 14.05 29.64
CA ALA A 201 30.87 14.25 28.42
C ALA A 201 29.39 14.42 28.76
N ASP A 202 28.84 15.60 28.49
CA ASP A 202 27.43 15.89 28.74
C ASP A 202 26.56 15.58 27.53
N GLN A 203 25.33 15.14 27.77
CA GLN A 203 24.32 14.98 26.73
C GLN A 203 23.40 16.22 26.72
N PRO A 204 22.81 16.60 25.57
CA PRO A 204 21.98 17.81 25.49
C PRO A 204 20.81 17.88 26.49
N TRP A 205 20.28 16.72 26.89
CA TRP A 205 19.16 16.61 27.83
C TRP A 205 19.58 16.48 29.29
N HIS A 206 20.88 16.39 29.58
CA HIS A 206 21.33 16.45 30.96
C HIS A 206 21.11 17.84 31.55
N PHE A 207 20.90 17.86 32.86
CA PHE A 207 20.94 19.10 33.63
C PHE A 207 21.54 18.83 35.01
N LEU A 208 22.03 19.91 35.62
CA LEU A 208 22.61 19.89 36.95
C LEU A 208 21.64 20.48 37.97
N THR A 209 21.76 20.07 39.22
CA THR A 209 21.10 20.70 40.37
C THR A 209 22.12 20.95 41.48
N ASN A 210 21.72 21.59 42.58
CA ASN A 210 22.55 21.77 43.78
C ASN A 210 23.88 22.47 43.47
N GLY A 211 23.84 23.55 42.68
CA GLY A 211 25.04 24.30 42.30
C GLY A 211 26.05 23.51 41.47
N GLY A 212 25.60 22.49 40.73
CA GLY A 212 26.46 21.70 39.85
C GLY A 212 26.96 20.37 40.43
N THR A 213 26.59 20.05 41.67
CA THR A 213 27.09 18.86 42.37
C THR A 213 26.34 17.57 42.04
N ARG A 214 25.17 17.66 41.40
CA ARG A 214 24.32 16.52 41.03
C ARG A 214 23.88 16.64 39.58
N ARG A 215 23.82 15.52 38.87
CA ARG A 215 23.46 15.45 37.44
C ARG A 215 22.31 14.48 37.21
N TRP A 216 21.45 14.84 36.26
CA TRP A 216 20.26 14.09 35.92
C TRP A 216 20.23 13.79 34.43
N THR A 217 19.72 12.61 34.07
CA THR A 217 19.51 12.17 32.68
C THR A 217 18.10 11.67 32.47
N LEU A 218 17.63 11.63 31.22
CA LEU A 218 16.32 11.09 30.87
C LEU A 218 16.22 9.63 31.30
N ALA A 219 15.14 9.31 32.02
CA ALA A 219 14.81 7.96 32.49
C ALA A 219 13.50 7.44 31.87
N GLU A 220 13.14 7.95 30.69
CA GLU A 220 12.01 7.48 29.90
C GLU A 220 12.40 6.24 29.11
N ALA A 221 11.51 5.24 29.07
CA ALA A 221 11.75 4.02 28.27
C ALA A 221 11.80 4.33 26.77
N ILE A 222 11.01 5.31 26.33
CA ILE A 222 10.99 5.83 24.96
C ILE A 222 10.98 7.36 25.06
N PRO A 223 12.15 8.01 25.07
CA PRO A 223 12.21 9.46 25.16
C PRO A 223 11.67 10.10 23.88
N THR A 224 10.95 11.20 24.05
CA THR A 224 10.62 12.11 22.96
C THR A 224 11.74 13.11 22.77
N VAL A 225 11.93 13.59 21.53
CA VAL A 225 12.92 14.64 21.25
C VAL A 225 12.60 15.93 22.01
N LEU A 226 11.33 16.19 22.30
CA LEU A 226 10.88 17.35 23.06
C LEU A 226 11.32 17.29 24.53
N GLN A 227 11.24 16.11 25.16
CA GLN A 227 11.75 15.89 26.53
C GLN A 227 13.27 16.07 26.63
N ALA A 228 13.97 15.96 25.50
CA ALA A 228 15.40 16.18 25.40
C ALA A 228 15.78 17.65 25.08
N GLY A 229 14.80 18.55 25.00
CA GLY A 229 15.01 19.97 24.67
C GLY A 229 14.93 20.32 23.20
N GLY A 230 14.29 19.48 22.37
CA GLY A 230 14.14 19.75 20.95
C GLY A 230 12.97 20.68 20.61
N ASP A 231 13.12 21.40 19.51
CA ASP A 231 12.14 22.38 19.04
C ASP A 231 11.19 21.81 17.97
N LYS A 232 9.92 21.63 18.34
CA LYS A 232 8.85 21.16 17.44
C LYS A 232 8.19 22.27 16.62
N THR A 233 8.67 23.51 16.71
CA THR A 233 8.17 24.65 15.92
C THR A 233 8.93 24.84 14.61
N GLY A 234 10.09 24.19 14.46
CA GLY A 234 10.93 24.25 13.27
C GLY A 234 11.82 25.49 13.20
N VAL A 235 11.95 26.25 14.30
CA VAL A 235 12.84 27.43 14.35
C VAL A 235 14.30 26.99 14.53
N THR A 236 14.53 26.13 15.53
CA THR A 236 15.84 25.58 15.89
C THR A 236 16.06 24.22 15.24
N GLU A 237 17.29 24.02 14.78
CA GLU A 237 17.72 22.81 14.10
C GLU A 237 18.09 21.71 15.12
N ALA A 238 17.66 20.47 14.88
CA ALA A 238 17.68 19.39 15.88
C ALA A 238 18.48 18.13 15.47
N THR A 239 19.23 18.15 14.37
CA THR A 239 20.04 16.99 13.91
C THR A 239 21.00 16.50 14.97
N SER A 240 21.75 17.39 15.62
CA SER A 240 22.74 17.01 16.64
C SER A 240 22.06 16.37 17.86
N LEU A 241 20.91 16.89 18.27
CA LEU A 241 20.10 16.36 19.37
C LEU A 241 19.58 14.95 19.05
N ILE A 242 18.97 14.77 17.88
CA ILE A 242 18.44 13.46 17.45
C ILE A 242 19.56 12.44 17.30
N THR A 243 20.71 12.85 16.74
CA THR A 243 21.89 11.99 16.63
C THR A 243 22.41 11.56 18.00
N ALA A 244 22.47 12.49 18.96
CA ALA A 244 22.85 12.19 20.34
C ALA A 244 21.85 11.22 21.00
N LEU A 245 20.54 11.43 20.81
CA LEU A 245 19.52 10.53 21.32
C LEU A 245 19.66 9.12 20.75
N PHE A 246 19.84 8.95 19.44
CA PHE A 246 20.04 7.62 18.84
C PHE A 246 21.38 6.97 19.23
N SER A 247 22.35 7.73 19.75
CA SER A 247 23.58 7.15 20.31
C SER A 247 23.35 6.45 21.66
N VAL A 248 22.29 6.79 22.37
CA VAL A 248 21.95 6.27 23.71
C VAL A 248 20.72 5.36 23.68
N PHE A 249 19.73 5.70 22.87
CA PHE A 249 18.45 5.01 22.79
C PHE A 249 18.30 4.29 21.45
N ASP A 250 17.69 3.11 21.49
CA ASP A 250 17.33 2.38 20.26
C ASP A 250 16.00 2.86 19.69
N THR A 251 15.08 3.30 20.55
CA THR A 251 13.78 3.84 20.15
C THR A 251 13.61 5.25 20.70
N ILE A 252 13.25 6.19 19.81
CA ILE A 252 12.88 7.56 20.19
C ILE A 252 11.57 7.94 19.51
N LYS A 253 10.90 8.96 20.02
CA LYS A 253 9.71 9.54 19.39
C LYS A 253 9.94 10.99 18.95
N LEU A 254 9.54 11.32 17.73
CA LEU A 254 9.32 12.70 17.27
C LEU A 254 7.80 12.99 17.30
N PRO A 255 7.29 13.68 18.34
CA PRO A 255 5.88 14.04 18.41
C PRO A 255 5.41 14.91 17.24
N ALA A 256 4.09 15.07 17.11
CA ALA A 256 3.49 16.03 16.17
C ALA A 256 4.09 17.44 16.30
N GLY A 257 4.40 18.06 15.17
CA GLY A 257 5.11 19.34 15.07
C GLY A 257 6.10 19.34 13.91
N THR A 258 6.75 20.49 13.69
CA THR A 258 7.79 20.68 12.68
C THR A 258 9.16 20.60 13.31
N TRP A 259 9.98 19.67 12.83
CA TRP A 259 11.34 19.41 13.30
C TRP A 259 12.30 19.78 12.19
N LYS A 260 13.10 20.84 12.40
CA LYS A 260 14.07 21.30 11.40
C LYS A 260 15.37 20.51 11.53
N LEU A 261 15.81 19.84 10.47
CA LEU A 261 16.99 18.96 10.47
C LEU A 261 17.87 19.24 9.24
N SER A 262 19.18 19.04 9.31
CA SER A 262 19.98 18.89 8.09
C SER A 262 19.79 17.50 7.48
N ASP A 263 20.05 16.49 8.30
CA ASP A 263 20.05 15.07 8.00
C ASP A 263 20.04 14.28 9.33
N ILE A 264 19.53 13.04 9.30
CA ILE A 264 19.68 12.07 10.39
C ILE A 264 19.97 10.68 9.82
N ALA A 265 20.71 9.86 10.57
CA ALA A 265 21.02 8.48 10.19
C ALA A 265 20.48 7.47 11.20
N LEU A 266 19.78 6.44 10.72
CA LEU A 266 19.26 5.33 11.50
C LEU A 266 20.10 4.09 11.23
N ALA A 267 20.97 3.77 12.19
CA ALA A 267 21.77 2.55 12.20
C ALA A 267 20.92 1.32 12.55
N ALA A 268 21.57 0.14 12.65
CA ALA A 268 20.85 -1.10 12.90
C ALA A 268 20.10 -1.09 14.25
N GLY A 269 18.88 -1.62 14.25
CA GLY A 269 18.01 -1.72 15.44
C GLY A 269 17.30 -0.41 15.84
N LYS A 270 17.48 0.68 15.09
CA LYS A 270 16.90 1.98 15.45
C LYS A 270 15.43 2.10 15.06
N THR A 271 14.62 2.64 15.96
CA THR A 271 13.20 2.92 15.75
C THR A 271 12.90 4.40 15.96
N LEU A 272 12.37 5.05 14.92
CA LEU A 272 11.84 6.39 14.97
C LEU A 272 10.30 6.34 14.99
N LEU A 273 9.71 6.59 16.16
CA LEU A 273 8.26 6.73 16.30
C LEU A 273 7.82 8.16 15.96
N THR A 274 6.62 8.27 15.36
CA THR A 274 6.03 9.54 14.93
C THR A 274 4.52 9.57 15.24
N ASP A 275 3.90 10.73 15.19
CA ASP A 275 2.44 10.90 15.32
C ASP A 275 1.77 10.99 13.94
N GLY A 276 2.20 10.12 13.04
CA GLY A 276 1.77 10.10 11.65
C GLY A 276 2.22 11.34 10.86
N LEU A 277 1.47 11.70 9.81
CA LEU A 277 1.78 12.86 8.96
C LEU A 277 1.78 14.21 9.69
N LYS A 278 1.34 14.27 10.96
CA LYS A 278 1.45 15.46 11.82
C LYS A 278 2.87 15.68 12.34
N THR A 279 3.73 14.66 12.32
CA THR A 279 5.17 14.83 12.50
C THR A 279 5.76 15.26 11.16
N ILE A 280 6.25 16.50 11.11
CA ILE A 280 6.84 17.12 9.94
C ILE A 280 8.34 17.22 10.18
N ILE A 281 9.15 16.67 9.27
CA ILE A 281 10.59 16.86 9.25
C ILE A 281 10.93 17.80 8.10
N GLN A 282 11.44 18.97 8.44
CA GLN A 282 11.79 20.01 7.47
C GLN A 282 13.30 20.07 7.31
N GLN A 283 13.79 19.86 6.09
CA GLN A 283 15.19 20.02 5.79
C GLN A 283 15.61 21.49 5.92
N LYS A 284 16.74 21.73 6.57
CA LYS A 284 17.42 23.02 6.57
C LYS A 284 17.75 23.41 5.13
N SER A 285 17.50 24.66 4.76
CA SER A 285 17.86 25.20 3.43
C SER A 285 19.36 25.41 3.28
N GLY A 286 19.87 25.32 2.05
CA GLY A 286 21.27 25.58 1.73
C GLY A 286 22.20 24.46 2.23
N VAL A 287 21.70 23.23 2.26
CA VAL A 287 22.50 22.04 2.59
C VAL A 287 23.45 21.69 1.45
N ALA A 288 24.50 20.94 1.77
CA ALA A 288 25.44 20.46 0.76
C ALA A 288 24.78 19.46 -0.20
N VAL A 289 25.32 19.38 -1.41
CA VAL A 289 25.05 18.34 -2.42
C VAL A 289 25.09 16.95 -1.76
N GLY A 290 24.07 16.13 -2.01
CA GLY A 290 23.91 14.78 -1.47
C GLY A 290 23.52 14.71 0.01
N THR A 291 22.90 15.75 0.58
CA THR A 291 22.39 15.71 1.96
C THR A 291 20.96 15.16 1.97
N ARG A 292 20.76 14.00 2.61
CA ARG A 292 19.48 13.28 2.66
C ARG A 292 18.83 13.48 4.02
N ILE A 293 17.52 13.77 4.04
CA ILE A 293 16.81 14.10 5.30
C ILE A 293 16.90 12.92 6.28
N ILE A 294 16.56 11.72 5.84
CA ILE A 294 16.62 10.50 6.64
C ILE A 294 17.39 9.42 5.90
N SER A 295 18.53 9.01 6.45
CA SER A 295 19.35 7.91 5.94
C SER A 295 19.16 6.65 6.77
N ILE A 296 18.69 5.56 6.18
CA ILE A 296 18.60 4.25 6.82
C ILE A 296 19.83 3.44 6.40
N THR A 297 20.71 3.18 7.36
CA THR A 297 22.05 2.63 7.13
C THR A 297 22.28 1.26 7.77
N GLY A 298 21.28 0.72 8.49
CA GLY A 298 21.36 -0.59 9.14
C GLY A 298 20.06 -1.41 9.07
N SER A 299 20.15 -2.67 9.49
CA SER A 299 19.01 -3.61 9.53
C SER A 299 18.07 -3.37 10.71
N ASN A 300 16.86 -3.94 10.66
CA ASN A 300 15.88 -3.89 11.75
C ASN A 300 15.49 -2.45 12.12
N VAL A 301 15.33 -1.59 11.11
CA VAL A 301 14.95 -0.18 11.30
C VAL A 301 13.45 0.00 11.11
N THR A 302 12.84 0.78 11.99
CA THR A 302 11.43 1.17 11.87
C THR A 302 11.28 2.69 11.89
N VAL A 303 10.52 3.26 10.96
CA VAL A 303 10.19 4.68 10.88
C VAL A 303 8.67 4.83 10.79
N GLY A 304 8.06 5.58 11.70
CA GLY A 304 6.63 5.86 11.66
C GLY A 304 6.24 6.76 10.47
N SER A 305 4.95 6.87 10.16
CA SER A 305 4.48 7.73 9.07
C SER A 305 4.85 9.20 9.34
N LEU A 306 5.26 9.96 8.33
CA LEU A 306 5.69 11.35 8.52
C LEU A 306 5.53 12.18 7.25
N LYS A 307 5.55 13.50 7.44
CA LYS A 307 5.73 14.46 6.35
C LYS A 307 7.19 14.89 6.29
N ALA A 308 7.81 14.86 5.12
CA ALA A 308 9.15 15.38 4.88
C ALA A 308 9.08 16.59 3.95
N ILE A 309 9.72 17.70 4.30
CA ILE A 309 9.78 18.91 3.48
C ILE A 309 11.23 19.18 3.11
N GLY A 310 11.53 19.24 1.82
CA GLY A 310 12.84 19.62 1.28
C GLY A 310 12.87 21.08 0.81
N ASN A 311 13.94 21.44 0.09
CA ASN A 311 14.08 22.79 -0.49
C ASN A 311 14.37 22.75 -2.00
N ILE A 312 13.47 22.15 -2.78
CA ILE A 312 13.62 22.01 -4.25
C ILE A 312 14.00 23.30 -4.98
N ALA A 313 13.51 24.47 -4.52
CA ALA A 313 13.75 25.76 -5.15
C ALA A 313 15.14 26.35 -4.87
N THR A 314 15.73 26.06 -3.71
CA THR A 314 16.98 26.71 -3.26
C THR A 314 18.18 25.79 -3.25
N ASP A 315 17.97 24.50 -2.95
CA ASP A 315 19.05 23.54 -2.89
C ASP A 315 19.46 23.12 -4.31
N THR A 316 20.73 22.76 -4.46
CA THR A 316 21.33 22.29 -5.71
C THR A 316 21.78 20.83 -5.50
N ASP A 317 21.68 20.00 -6.54
CA ASP A 317 21.85 18.53 -6.55
C ASP A 317 20.59 17.68 -6.38
N GLU A 318 20.48 16.70 -7.27
CA GLU A 318 19.40 15.75 -7.48
C GLU A 318 19.42 14.56 -6.50
N GLN A 319 20.41 14.48 -5.59
CA GLN A 319 20.52 13.41 -4.59
C GLN A 319 20.08 13.81 -3.17
N ASN A 320 19.47 14.98 -3.01
CA ASN A 320 18.90 15.42 -1.73
C ASN A 320 17.53 14.77 -1.50
N PHE A 321 17.57 13.50 -1.14
CA PHE A 321 16.41 12.62 -0.93
C PHE A 321 15.72 12.86 0.41
N ALA A 322 14.41 12.60 0.48
CA ALA A 322 13.71 12.61 1.77
C ALA A 322 14.02 11.35 2.57
N ILE A 323 13.79 10.17 1.99
CA ILE A 323 14.19 8.87 2.56
C ILE A 323 15.26 8.24 1.68
N TYR A 324 16.38 7.85 2.27
CA TYR A 324 17.49 7.19 1.60
C TYR A 324 17.83 5.87 2.28
N ILE A 325 17.72 4.75 1.57
CA ILE A 325 17.98 3.42 2.10
C ILE A 325 19.20 2.81 1.42
N ARG A 326 20.31 2.75 2.17
CA ARG A 326 21.55 2.10 1.75
C ARG A 326 22.49 1.88 2.95
N GLY A 327 23.03 0.68 3.06
CA GLY A 327 24.04 0.32 4.07
C GLY A 327 25.47 0.41 3.55
N ALA A 328 26.43 0.42 4.48
CA ALA A 328 27.83 0.16 4.18
C ALA A 328 28.12 -1.34 3.94
N GLY A 329 27.22 -2.20 4.43
CA GLY A 329 27.12 -3.62 4.13
C GLY A 329 25.65 -4.01 3.96
N ASP A 330 25.37 -5.31 3.98
CA ASP A 330 24.01 -5.83 3.80
C ASP A 330 23.07 -5.34 4.92
N ILE A 331 21.93 -4.79 4.54
CA ILE A 331 20.88 -4.34 5.44
C ILE A 331 19.53 -4.95 5.06
N SER A 332 18.72 -5.25 6.08
CA SER A 332 17.41 -5.85 5.86
C SER A 332 16.37 -5.54 6.95
N ASN A 333 15.12 -5.94 6.71
CA ASN A 333 14.02 -5.79 7.67
C ASN A 333 13.77 -4.32 8.04
N ILE A 334 13.43 -3.53 7.02
CA ILE A 334 13.20 -2.08 7.14
C ILE A 334 11.70 -1.82 6.98
N ARG A 335 11.09 -1.15 7.96
CA ARG A 335 9.67 -0.79 7.95
C ARG A 335 9.50 0.72 8.02
N ILE A 336 8.73 1.28 7.10
CA ILE A 336 8.44 2.71 7.03
C ILE A 336 6.91 2.88 6.91
N GLY A 337 6.35 3.80 7.67
CA GLY A 337 4.95 4.19 7.54
C GLY A 337 4.65 4.96 6.25
N ASP A 338 3.54 5.68 6.23
CA ASP A 338 3.20 6.56 5.11
C ASP A 338 4.14 7.77 5.05
N ILE A 339 4.55 8.14 3.84
CA ILE A 339 5.42 9.29 3.59
C ILE A 339 4.66 10.31 2.77
N LEU A 340 4.57 11.54 3.28
CA LEU A 340 4.20 12.71 2.49
C LEU A 340 5.45 13.55 2.26
N ALA A 341 5.98 13.53 1.06
CA ALA A 341 7.18 14.25 0.68
C ALA A 341 6.82 15.52 -0.11
N GLU A 342 7.28 16.68 0.34
CA GLU A 342 6.98 17.98 -0.26
C GLU A 342 8.25 18.75 -0.62
N ASN A 343 8.30 19.33 -1.82
CA ASN A 343 9.40 20.18 -2.27
C ASN A 343 10.76 19.49 -2.19
N ILE A 344 10.82 18.22 -2.59
CA ILE A 344 12.04 17.42 -2.51
C ILE A 344 12.93 17.67 -3.72
N ARG A 345 14.21 17.93 -3.45
CA ARG A 345 15.20 18.23 -4.49
C ARG A 345 15.71 16.97 -5.20
N GLY A 346 15.74 15.81 -4.53
CA GLY A 346 15.92 14.52 -5.19
C GLY A 346 14.60 13.76 -5.36
N ASP A 347 14.67 12.46 -5.12
CA ASP A 347 13.56 11.54 -4.96
C ASP A 347 12.93 11.59 -3.55
N ALA A 348 11.62 11.35 -3.45
CA ALA A 348 10.96 11.26 -2.15
C ALA A 348 11.39 10.00 -1.38
N VAL A 349 11.50 8.86 -2.05
CA VAL A 349 12.10 7.64 -1.49
C VAL A 349 13.11 7.07 -2.47
N TYR A 350 14.32 6.80 -1.99
CA TYR A 350 15.38 6.15 -2.74
C TYR A 350 15.84 4.85 -2.06
N ILE A 351 15.88 3.75 -2.81
CA ILE A 351 16.40 2.44 -2.40
C ILE A 351 17.57 2.07 -3.31
N GLY A 352 18.78 1.90 -2.76
CA GLY A 352 19.99 1.73 -3.57
C GLY A 352 20.99 0.74 -3.00
N GLY A 353 20.62 -0.54 -2.95
CA GLY A 353 21.53 -1.63 -2.64
C GLY A 353 22.59 -1.86 -3.72
N LEU A 354 23.77 -2.26 -3.29
CA LEU A 354 24.91 -2.58 -4.15
C LEU A 354 25.21 -4.08 -4.16
N THR A 355 25.97 -4.53 -5.15
CA THR A 355 26.49 -5.91 -5.17
C THR A 355 27.29 -6.28 -3.91
N THR A 356 27.90 -5.30 -3.25
CA THR A 356 28.70 -5.47 -2.02
C THR A 356 28.00 -5.02 -0.74
N ALA A 357 26.80 -4.44 -0.84
CA ALA A 357 26.05 -3.90 0.29
C ALA A 357 24.55 -3.94 -0.04
N LYS A 358 23.98 -5.12 0.18
CA LYS A 358 22.64 -5.47 -0.26
C LYS A 358 21.55 -4.80 0.57
N VAL A 359 20.39 -4.57 -0.02
CA VAL A 359 19.18 -4.08 0.66
C VAL A 359 18.05 -5.06 0.40
N THR A 360 17.54 -5.72 1.45
CA THR A 360 16.46 -6.71 1.31
C THR A 360 15.34 -6.53 2.32
N GLY A 361 14.10 -6.89 1.97
CA GLY A 361 13.00 -6.88 2.93
C GLY A 361 12.63 -5.47 3.41
N VAL A 362 12.19 -4.63 2.48
CA VAL A 362 11.73 -3.26 2.75
C VAL A 362 10.21 -3.21 2.63
N THR A 363 9.53 -2.64 3.61
CA THR A 363 8.09 -2.37 3.56
C THR A 363 7.84 -0.89 3.82
N ILE A 364 7.11 -0.23 2.92
CA ILE A 364 6.75 1.18 3.01
C ILE A 364 5.23 1.30 2.89
N GLY A 365 4.63 2.19 3.68
CA GLY A 365 3.24 2.59 3.53
C GLY A 365 2.97 3.33 2.21
N ASN A 366 1.97 4.20 2.21
CA ASN A 366 1.70 5.04 1.05
C ASN A 366 2.78 6.10 0.89
N VAL A 367 3.16 6.42 -0.34
CA VAL A 367 4.14 7.47 -0.66
C VAL A 367 3.46 8.53 -1.53
N THR A 368 3.27 9.72 -0.97
CA THR A 368 2.75 10.88 -1.69
C THR A 368 3.89 11.86 -1.96
N GLY A 369 4.21 12.08 -3.23
CA GLY A 369 5.23 13.04 -3.68
C GLY A 369 4.61 14.31 -4.24
N ASN A 370 4.77 15.43 -3.54
CA ASN A 370 4.27 16.74 -3.97
C ASN A 370 5.43 17.66 -4.30
N ASN A 371 5.54 18.06 -5.55
CA ASN A 371 6.65 18.85 -6.07
C ASN A 371 8.01 18.19 -5.80
N VAL A 372 8.23 17.02 -6.41
CA VAL A 372 9.47 16.23 -6.31
C VAL A 372 10.25 16.39 -7.61
N LEU A 373 11.52 16.81 -7.53
CA LEU A 373 12.30 17.14 -8.74
C LEU A 373 12.47 15.94 -9.68
N ARG A 374 12.71 14.74 -9.13
CA ARG A 374 13.00 13.54 -9.89
C ARG A 374 11.88 12.52 -9.78
N ASN A 375 12.02 11.56 -8.88
CA ASN A 375 11.10 10.44 -8.75
C ASN A 375 10.34 10.46 -7.42
N VAL A 376 9.06 10.09 -7.40
CA VAL A 376 8.39 9.87 -6.09
C VAL A 376 9.04 8.66 -5.39
N VAL A 377 9.26 7.56 -6.12
CA VAL A 377 10.03 6.42 -5.62
C VAL A 377 11.05 5.97 -6.66
N SER A 378 12.30 5.81 -6.26
CA SER A 378 13.38 5.25 -7.07
C SER A 378 13.98 4.01 -6.41
N ILE A 379 14.16 2.94 -7.19
CA ILE A 379 14.82 1.71 -6.79
C ILE A 379 15.93 1.42 -7.78
N THR A 380 17.16 1.65 -7.34
CA THR A 380 18.36 1.35 -8.12
C THR A 380 19.01 0.03 -7.72
N GLY A 381 18.59 -0.59 -6.62
CA GLY A 381 19.04 -1.92 -6.21
C GLY A 381 18.28 -2.37 -4.97
N GLY A 382 17.65 -3.54 -5.01
CA GLY A 382 16.65 -3.89 -3.99
C GLY A 382 15.99 -5.25 -4.22
N GLU A 383 15.89 -6.09 -3.20
CA GLU A 383 15.11 -7.33 -3.29
C GLU A 383 14.04 -7.41 -2.20
N GLN A 384 12.87 -7.98 -2.51
CA GLN A 384 11.75 -8.15 -1.56
C GLN A 384 11.25 -6.81 -1.00
N ILE A 385 10.68 -6.00 -1.88
CA ILE A 385 10.22 -4.65 -1.57
C ILE A 385 8.70 -4.59 -1.72
N SER A 386 8.01 -4.11 -0.68
CA SER A 386 6.57 -3.86 -0.72
C SER A 386 6.29 -2.40 -0.44
N ILE A 387 5.49 -1.76 -1.31
CA ILE A 387 5.10 -0.36 -1.17
C ILE A 387 3.57 -0.24 -1.27
N GLY A 388 2.98 0.63 -0.46
CA GLY A 388 1.56 0.99 -0.56
C GLY A 388 1.23 1.76 -1.85
N ALA A 389 0.25 2.66 -1.78
CA ALA A 389 -0.09 3.52 -2.90
C ALA A 389 0.99 4.59 -3.14
N ILE A 390 1.33 4.84 -4.40
CA ILE A 390 2.20 5.94 -4.84
C ILE A 390 1.34 6.97 -5.58
N ALA A 391 1.37 8.22 -5.15
CA ALA A 391 0.64 9.31 -5.79
C ALA A 391 1.37 10.65 -5.60
N GLY A 392 0.85 11.72 -6.18
CA GLY A 392 1.45 13.04 -6.07
C GLY A 392 0.68 14.11 -6.82
N ASN A 393 1.13 15.36 -6.71
CA ASN A 393 0.61 16.48 -7.52
C ASN A 393 1.60 17.00 -8.57
N ALA A 394 2.91 16.79 -8.37
CA ALA A 394 3.95 17.28 -9.25
C ALA A 394 5.23 16.46 -9.07
N CYS A 395 5.77 15.94 -10.17
CA CYS A 395 6.96 15.10 -10.21
C CYS A 395 7.68 15.32 -11.55
N GLY A 396 8.99 15.56 -11.53
CA GLY A 396 9.72 15.94 -12.73
C GLY A 396 10.15 14.78 -13.65
N TYR A 397 10.29 13.56 -13.10
CA TYR A 397 10.69 12.37 -13.85
C TYR A 397 9.62 11.26 -13.76
N PHE A 398 9.81 10.19 -12.97
CA PHE A 398 8.83 9.10 -12.85
C PHE A 398 8.10 9.10 -11.50
N MET A 399 6.84 8.67 -11.49
CA MET A 399 6.17 8.35 -10.22
C MET A 399 6.84 7.17 -9.52
N PHE A 400 7.32 6.21 -10.32
CA PHE A 400 8.02 5.03 -9.84
C PHE A 400 9.07 4.62 -10.87
N ASP A 401 10.32 4.56 -10.42
CA ASP A 401 11.48 4.32 -11.26
C ASP A 401 12.29 3.13 -10.71
N VAL A 402 12.41 2.07 -11.50
CA VAL A 402 13.33 0.97 -11.21
C VAL A 402 14.43 1.02 -12.26
N GLU A 403 15.61 1.51 -11.87
CA GLU A 403 16.73 1.77 -12.77
C GLU A 403 18.04 1.35 -12.10
N PRO A 404 18.46 0.07 -12.24
CA PRO A 404 19.70 -0.39 -11.64
C PRO A 404 20.92 0.30 -12.27
N ASN A 405 21.94 0.56 -11.45
CA ASN A 405 23.26 1.02 -11.88
C ASN A 405 24.23 -0.16 -12.04
N ALA A 406 25.38 0.05 -12.68
CA ALA A 406 26.31 -1.03 -13.02
C ALA A 406 26.78 -1.85 -11.79
N ASN A 407 26.90 -1.20 -10.63
CA ASN A 407 27.31 -1.78 -9.36
C ASN A 407 26.14 -2.14 -8.43
N SER A 408 24.90 -1.97 -8.88
CA SER A 408 23.73 -2.32 -8.10
C SER A 408 23.58 -3.82 -7.91
N GLN A 409 23.01 -4.21 -6.78
CA GLN A 409 22.41 -5.53 -6.66
C GLN A 409 21.20 -5.65 -7.61
N PRO A 410 20.70 -6.85 -7.90
CA PRO A 410 19.45 -7.02 -8.63
C PRO A 410 18.29 -6.20 -8.02
N CYS A 411 17.43 -5.66 -8.88
CA CYS A 411 16.12 -5.15 -8.49
C CYS A 411 15.09 -6.25 -8.72
N ASP A 412 14.60 -6.91 -7.67
CA ASP A 412 13.74 -8.10 -7.82
C ASP A 412 12.69 -8.22 -6.69
N LEU A 413 11.60 -8.94 -6.97
CA LEU A 413 10.49 -9.17 -6.05
C LEU A 413 9.95 -7.86 -5.46
N ILE A 414 9.59 -6.94 -6.35
CA ILE A 414 9.06 -5.63 -6.00
C ILE A 414 7.54 -5.64 -6.23
N ASP A 415 6.78 -5.32 -5.19
CA ASP A 415 5.32 -5.28 -5.20
C ASP A 415 4.84 -3.87 -4.77
N VAL A 416 4.03 -3.23 -5.60
CA VAL A 416 3.41 -1.92 -5.32
C VAL A 416 1.90 -2.05 -5.37
N GLN A 417 1.19 -1.52 -4.38
CA GLN A 417 -0.27 -1.65 -4.32
C GLN A 417 -0.95 -0.92 -5.49
N SER A 418 -0.65 0.36 -5.66
CA SER A 418 -1.21 1.17 -6.75
C SER A 418 -0.34 2.38 -7.05
N ILE A 419 -0.34 2.87 -8.28
CA ILE A 419 0.37 4.09 -8.68
C ILE A 419 -0.60 4.97 -9.47
N ARG A 420 -0.70 6.24 -9.09
CA ARG A 420 -1.47 7.26 -9.81
C ARG A 420 -0.63 8.49 -10.11
N GLY A 421 -0.50 8.87 -11.37
CA GLY A 421 0.24 10.07 -11.78
C GLY A 421 0.73 10.01 -13.23
N HIS A 422 1.85 10.66 -13.53
CA HIS A 422 2.34 10.77 -14.90
C HIS A 422 2.70 9.43 -15.55
N CYS A 423 3.71 8.72 -15.07
CA CYS A 423 4.31 7.57 -15.75
C CYS A 423 5.17 6.74 -14.79
N VAL A 424 5.58 5.56 -15.24
CA VAL A 424 6.46 4.65 -14.50
C VAL A 424 7.57 4.07 -15.40
N GLY A 425 8.73 3.80 -14.80
CA GLY A 425 9.90 3.22 -15.46
C GLY A 425 10.33 1.91 -14.82
N MET A 426 10.51 0.88 -15.63
CA MET A 426 11.26 -0.33 -15.30
C MET A 426 12.38 -0.45 -16.33
N VAL A 427 13.46 0.31 -16.10
CA VAL A 427 14.50 0.59 -17.07
C VAL A 427 15.81 -0.06 -16.64
N GLY A 428 15.99 -1.34 -16.98
CA GLY A 428 17.24 -2.06 -16.77
C GLY A 428 18.39 -1.51 -17.62
N LEU A 429 19.62 -1.89 -17.28
CA LEU A 429 20.82 -1.35 -17.91
C LEU A 429 20.92 -1.66 -19.39
N ARG A 430 21.45 -0.68 -20.13
CA ARG A 430 21.72 -0.79 -21.56
C ARG A 430 22.79 -1.85 -21.87
N ALA A 431 22.52 -2.67 -22.90
CA ALA A 431 23.46 -3.64 -23.49
C ALA A 431 24.10 -4.63 -22.49
N GLN A 432 23.38 -4.97 -21.42
CA GLN A 432 23.86 -5.89 -20.36
C GLN A 432 22.75 -6.85 -19.92
N ALA A 433 22.59 -7.98 -20.62
CA ALA A 433 21.51 -8.95 -20.35
C ALA A 433 21.53 -9.57 -18.93
N ASP A 434 22.68 -9.62 -18.27
CA ASP A 434 22.85 -10.09 -16.89
C ASP A 434 22.43 -9.05 -15.84
N LYS A 435 22.32 -7.78 -16.23
CA LYS A 435 21.87 -6.66 -15.40
C LYS A 435 20.43 -6.26 -15.65
N ARG A 436 19.59 -7.26 -15.88
CA ARG A 436 18.15 -7.07 -16.02
C ARG A 436 17.47 -6.89 -14.67
N ILE A 437 16.34 -6.18 -14.67
CA ILE A 437 15.41 -6.13 -13.54
C ILE A 437 14.71 -7.49 -13.45
N GLY A 438 14.46 -7.99 -12.24
CA GLY A 438 13.68 -9.20 -11.99
C GLY A 438 12.17 -8.94 -12.13
N ARG A 439 11.39 -9.39 -11.13
CA ARG A 439 9.94 -9.19 -11.10
C ARG A 439 9.56 -7.86 -10.46
N VAL A 440 8.77 -7.08 -11.19
CA VAL A 440 8.02 -5.92 -10.69
C VAL A 440 6.53 -6.16 -10.87
N ARG A 441 5.75 -6.03 -9.79
CA ARG A 441 4.29 -6.15 -9.81
C ARG A 441 3.66 -4.87 -9.27
N VAL A 442 2.63 -4.40 -9.97
CA VAL A 442 1.78 -3.30 -9.53
C VAL A 442 0.32 -3.75 -9.51
N GLY A 443 -0.41 -3.49 -8.43
CA GLY A 443 -1.83 -3.83 -8.36
C GLY A 443 -2.66 -3.02 -9.35
N MET A 444 -2.62 -1.69 -9.25
CA MET A 444 -3.31 -0.76 -10.15
C MET A 444 -2.38 0.34 -10.65
N LEU A 445 -2.40 0.61 -11.96
CA LEU A 445 -1.78 1.77 -12.59
C LEU A 445 -2.89 2.68 -13.13
N ASP A 446 -2.92 3.94 -12.72
CA ASP A 446 -3.78 5.01 -13.26
C ASP A 446 -2.89 6.14 -13.74
N LEU A 447 -2.52 6.10 -15.02
CA LEU A 447 -1.48 6.95 -15.58
C LEU A 447 -2.06 7.93 -16.59
N ASP A 448 -1.70 9.20 -16.43
CA ASP A 448 -2.14 10.30 -17.27
C ASP A 448 -1.21 11.50 -17.01
N PRO A 449 -0.57 12.10 -18.05
CA PRO A 449 0.26 13.28 -17.90
C PRO A 449 -0.42 14.48 -17.23
N ASN A 450 -1.74 14.57 -17.24
CA ASN A 450 -2.51 15.64 -16.61
C ASN A 450 -2.76 15.40 -15.11
N LEU A 451 -2.53 14.20 -14.57
CA LEU A 451 -2.72 13.91 -13.14
C LEU A 451 -1.65 14.53 -12.24
N THR A 452 -0.46 14.77 -12.78
CA THR A 452 0.66 15.40 -12.06
C THR A 452 1.33 16.42 -12.95
N ALA A 453 1.66 17.60 -12.42
CA ALA A 453 2.48 18.57 -13.13
C ALA A 453 3.96 18.14 -13.18
N ASP A 454 4.78 18.80 -14.01
CA ASP A 454 6.24 18.78 -13.82
C ASP A 454 6.56 19.45 -12.47
N SER A 455 7.73 19.16 -11.90
CA SER A 455 8.18 19.84 -10.70
C SER A 455 8.36 21.34 -10.92
N THR A 456 8.45 22.09 -9.84
CA THR A 456 8.79 23.52 -9.84
C THR A 456 9.98 23.73 -8.90
N PRO A 457 11.18 24.03 -9.44
CA PRO A 457 11.52 24.19 -10.86
C PRO A 457 11.32 22.92 -11.71
N ALA A 458 11.06 23.10 -13.01
CA ALA A 458 10.89 22.01 -13.96
C ALA A 458 12.16 21.17 -14.10
N TYR A 459 12.01 19.86 -14.15
CA TYR A 459 13.15 18.95 -14.37
C TYR A 459 13.62 18.94 -15.83
N GLY A 460 12.73 19.27 -16.77
CA GLY A 460 13.05 19.47 -18.18
C GLY A 460 13.21 18.20 -19.02
N HIS A 461 12.99 17.01 -18.44
CA HIS A 461 13.06 15.72 -19.14
C HIS A 461 11.68 15.21 -19.58
N ARG A 462 10.60 15.78 -19.04
CA ARG A 462 9.24 15.25 -19.19
C ARG A 462 8.77 15.23 -20.65
N ALA A 463 8.90 16.34 -21.38
CA ALA A 463 8.42 16.47 -22.76
C ALA A 463 9.32 15.79 -23.83
N THR A 464 10.56 15.43 -23.50
CA THR A 464 11.54 14.96 -24.49
C THR A 464 11.93 13.50 -24.33
N ILE A 465 11.75 12.93 -23.14
CA ILE A 465 12.24 11.59 -22.80
C ILE A 465 11.09 10.68 -22.37
N ILE A 466 10.08 11.21 -21.68
CA ILE A 466 9.02 10.40 -21.09
C ILE A 466 7.69 10.61 -21.82
N GLN A 467 7.49 9.81 -22.86
CA GLN A 467 6.31 9.90 -23.75
C GLN A 467 5.40 8.68 -23.65
N ASP A 468 5.81 7.65 -22.89
CA ASP A 468 5.02 6.44 -22.66
C ASP A 468 4.55 6.38 -21.21
N ALA A 469 3.41 5.72 -20.97
CA ALA A 469 2.92 5.50 -19.61
C ALA A 469 3.83 4.54 -18.83
N ILE A 470 4.16 3.39 -19.45
CA ILE A 470 5.08 2.39 -18.91
C ILE A 470 6.30 2.28 -19.83
N ALA A 471 7.46 2.73 -19.34
CA ALA A 471 8.74 2.54 -20.01
C ALA A 471 9.40 1.25 -19.51
N VAL A 472 9.64 0.31 -20.42
CA VAL A 472 10.19 -1.02 -20.11
C VAL A 472 11.49 -1.24 -20.85
N ARG A 473 12.51 -1.76 -20.17
CA ARG A 473 13.78 -2.17 -20.79
C ARG A 473 14.48 -3.20 -19.93
N ASN A 474 15.01 -4.25 -20.57
CA ASN A 474 15.89 -5.24 -19.94
C ASN A 474 15.32 -5.74 -18.58
N VAL A 475 14.13 -6.35 -18.63
CA VAL A 475 13.37 -6.79 -17.45
C VAL A 475 12.89 -8.22 -17.65
N GLU A 476 12.88 -9.01 -16.58
CA GLU A 476 12.38 -10.38 -16.62
C GLU A 476 10.85 -10.41 -16.59
N GLN A 477 10.22 -9.64 -15.69
CA GLN A 477 8.77 -9.67 -15.55
C GLN A 477 8.20 -8.36 -15.03
N VAL A 478 7.23 -7.81 -15.76
CA VAL A 478 6.35 -6.71 -15.31
C VAL A 478 4.91 -7.24 -15.28
N GLN A 479 4.25 -7.10 -14.14
CA GLN A 479 2.86 -7.50 -13.96
C GLN A 479 2.03 -6.33 -13.43
N VAL A 480 0.90 -6.07 -14.06
CA VAL A 480 -0.07 -5.06 -13.65
C VAL A 480 -1.43 -5.71 -13.51
N GLY A 481 -2.11 -5.51 -12.38
CA GLY A 481 -3.46 -6.07 -12.17
C GLY A 481 -4.52 -5.34 -13.00
N MET A 482 -4.57 -4.01 -12.86
CA MET A 482 -5.41 -3.12 -13.67
C MET A 482 -4.58 -1.94 -14.18
N PHE A 483 -4.71 -1.62 -15.46
CA PHE A 483 -3.96 -0.55 -16.11
C PHE A 483 -4.88 0.42 -16.85
N LYS A 484 -4.90 1.66 -16.37
CA LYS A 484 -5.53 2.81 -17.02
C LYS A 484 -4.47 3.75 -17.57
N ALA A 485 -4.64 4.16 -18.83
CA ALA A 485 -3.81 5.17 -19.49
C ALA A 485 -4.66 6.18 -20.27
N ARG A 486 -4.31 7.46 -20.21
CA ARG A 486 -4.93 8.56 -20.98
C ARG A 486 -3.85 9.55 -21.47
N ASP A 487 -4.12 10.21 -22.60
CA ASP A 487 -3.39 11.39 -23.08
C ASP A 487 -1.86 11.23 -23.30
N PHE A 488 -1.37 10.00 -23.53
CA PHE A 488 0.06 9.81 -23.82
C PHE A 488 0.40 10.14 -25.26
N GLU A 489 1.51 10.88 -25.43
CA GLU A 489 2.07 11.23 -26.73
C GLU A 489 2.38 10.02 -27.61
N ARG A 490 2.92 8.95 -27.01
CA ARG A 490 3.47 7.81 -27.75
C ARG A 490 2.75 6.49 -27.52
N SER A 491 2.91 5.85 -26.36
CA SER A 491 2.36 4.51 -26.10
C SER A 491 1.85 4.37 -24.67
N ALA A 492 0.93 3.43 -24.46
CA ALA A 492 0.56 2.98 -23.12
C ALA A 492 1.69 2.16 -22.49
N ALA A 493 2.35 1.30 -23.26
CA ALA A 493 3.59 0.65 -22.82
C ALA A 493 4.58 0.47 -23.97
N ARG A 494 5.86 0.68 -23.67
CA ARG A 494 6.95 0.51 -24.63
C ARG A 494 8.11 -0.27 -24.06
N VAL A 495 8.45 -1.37 -24.73
CA VAL A 495 9.71 -2.08 -24.56
C VAL A 495 10.77 -1.43 -25.45
N THR A 496 11.85 -1.01 -24.83
CA THR A 496 13.05 -0.52 -25.51
C THR A 496 14.11 -1.62 -25.47
N PHE A 497 14.77 -1.85 -26.60
CA PHE A 497 15.80 -2.87 -26.74
C PHE A 497 17.04 -2.33 -27.49
N ASN A 498 18.22 -2.82 -27.11
CA ASN A 498 19.42 -2.80 -27.93
C ASN A 498 20.07 -4.18 -27.92
N ALA A 499 20.87 -4.47 -28.96
CA ALA A 499 21.68 -5.68 -29.01
C ALA A 499 22.51 -5.86 -27.72
N GLY A 500 22.48 -7.08 -27.17
CA GLY A 500 23.13 -7.42 -25.90
C GLY A 500 22.26 -7.27 -24.65
N GLU A 501 21.01 -6.80 -24.79
CA GLU A 501 20.02 -6.78 -23.71
C GLU A 501 19.18 -8.08 -23.70
N TYR A 502 18.52 -8.37 -22.58
CA TYR A 502 17.56 -9.49 -22.49
C TYR A 502 16.21 -9.17 -23.17
N GLY A 503 15.88 -7.89 -23.35
CA GLY A 503 14.54 -7.46 -23.77
C GLY A 503 13.56 -7.46 -22.61
N CYS A 504 12.34 -7.97 -22.83
CA CYS A 504 11.34 -8.15 -21.79
C CYS A 504 10.91 -9.63 -21.73
N GLY A 505 10.99 -10.28 -20.57
CA GLY A 505 10.53 -11.67 -20.45
C GLY A 505 9.01 -11.75 -20.53
N VAL A 506 8.33 -11.17 -19.56
CA VAL A 506 6.87 -11.12 -19.50
C VAL A 506 6.40 -9.69 -19.24
N LEU A 507 5.49 -9.20 -20.09
CA LEU A 507 4.69 -8.00 -19.84
C LEU A 507 3.21 -8.40 -19.75
N ASP A 508 2.68 -8.48 -18.53
CA ASP A 508 1.27 -8.80 -18.25
C ASP A 508 0.59 -7.55 -17.70
N VAL A 509 -0.30 -6.94 -18.48
CA VAL A 509 -1.01 -5.70 -18.09
C VAL A 509 -2.43 -5.94 -17.58
N GLY A 510 -2.80 -7.20 -17.31
CA GLY A 510 -4.05 -7.54 -16.62
C GLY A 510 -5.30 -7.00 -17.32
N LEU A 511 -6.17 -6.32 -16.55
CA LEU A 511 -7.34 -5.61 -17.09
C LEU A 511 -6.94 -4.21 -17.55
N VAL A 512 -7.36 -3.79 -18.74
CA VAL A 512 -7.01 -2.47 -19.28
C VAL A 512 -8.21 -1.54 -19.44
N ASP A 513 -7.96 -0.25 -19.33
CA ASP A 513 -8.89 0.83 -19.69
C ASP A 513 -8.06 1.96 -20.32
N ILE A 514 -7.95 1.99 -21.65
CA ILE A 514 -6.99 2.87 -22.34
C ILE A 514 -7.68 3.70 -23.42
N GLU A 515 -7.52 5.01 -23.40
CA GLU A 515 -8.10 5.93 -24.40
C GLU A 515 -7.12 7.07 -24.66
N ASP A 516 -7.31 7.79 -25.76
CA ASP A 516 -6.63 9.06 -26.07
C ASP A 516 -5.09 9.01 -26.01
N CYS A 517 -4.50 7.85 -26.27
CA CYS A 517 -3.04 7.67 -26.36
C CYS A 517 -2.59 7.73 -27.83
N ILE A 518 -1.28 7.83 -28.05
CA ILE A 518 -0.67 7.95 -29.39
C ILE A 518 -1.05 9.30 -30.05
N THR A 519 -1.02 10.39 -29.27
CA THR A 519 -1.49 11.70 -29.74
C THR A 519 -0.52 12.37 -30.72
N THR A 520 0.78 12.04 -30.68
CA THR A 520 1.81 12.67 -31.53
C THR A 520 2.82 11.70 -32.15
N ASP A 521 2.85 10.41 -31.77
CA ASP A 521 3.81 9.47 -32.34
C ASP A 521 3.52 9.11 -33.79
N VAL A 522 4.44 9.52 -34.66
CA VAL A 522 4.43 9.21 -36.10
C VAL A 522 5.38 8.09 -36.49
N THR A 523 6.19 7.56 -35.56
CA THR A 523 7.24 6.59 -35.86
C THR A 523 6.73 5.15 -35.76
N TYR A 524 6.15 4.79 -34.61
CA TYR A 524 5.68 3.42 -34.36
C TYR A 524 4.16 3.35 -34.36
N ASN A 525 3.51 4.42 -33.86
CA ASN A 525 2.07 4.64 -33.89
C ASN A 525 1.35 3.42 -33.30
N SER A 526 1.72 3.02 -32.08
CA SER A 526 1.26 1.78 -31.44
C SER A 526 0.98 1.95 -29.96
N LEU A 527 -0.13 1.41 -29.48
CA LEU A 527 -0.52 1.50 -28.07
C LEU A 527 0.42 0.68 -27.17
N PHE A 528 0.71 -0.54 -27.61
CA PHE A 528 1.66 -1.45 -26.99
C PHE A 528 2.79 -1.75 -27.96
N HIS A 529 3.95 -1.13 -27.74
CA HIS A 529 5.17 -1.44 -28.45
C HIS A 529 5.96 -2.47 -27.63
N VAL A 530 5.85 -3.74 -28.00
CA VAL A 530 6.35 -4.89 -27.24
C VAL A 530 7.42 -5.66 -28.01
N ASP A 531 8.21 -4.92 -28.80
CA ASP A 531 9.33 -5.50 -29.53
C ASP A 531 10.35 -6.11 -28.55
N HIS A 532 10.82 -7.32 -28.85
CA HIS A 532 11.69 -8.12 -27.99
C HIS A 532 11.10 -8.47 -26.61
N ALA A 533 9.77 -8.54 -26.50
CA ALA A 533 9.11 -9.26 -25.42
C ALA A 533 9.01 -10.76 -25.75
N ASN A 534 9.19 -11.66 -24.76
CA ASN A 534 8.95 -13.10 -24.96
C ASN A 534 7.47 -13.44 -24.76
N THR A 535 6.78 -12.74 -23.86
CA THR A 535 5.36 -12.95 -23.56
C THR A 535 4.68 -11.61 -23.29
N PHE A 536 3.53 -11.39 -23.93
CA PHE A 536 2.70 -10.21 -23.73
C PHE A 536 1.26 -10.62 -23.45
N ILE A 537 0.66 -10.11 -22.36
CA ILE A 537 -0.67 -10.53 -21.89
C ILE A 537 -1.56 -9.33 -21.59
N ILE A 538 -2.77 -9.35 -22.14
CA ILE A 538 -3.94 -8.55 -21.76
C ILE A 538 -5.07 -9.54 -21.43
N ARG A 539 -5.70 -9.40 -20.26
CA ARG A 539 -6.67 -10.38 -19.72
C ARG A 539 -8.12 -9.91 -19.79
N GLY A 540 -8.37 -8.67 -20.15
CA GLY A 540 -9.70 -8.10 -20.28
C GLY A 540 -9.66 -6.58 -20.39
N GLY A 541 -10.82 -5.97 -20.55
CA GLY A 541 -10.99 -4.52 -20.46
C GLY A 541 -11.33 -3.84 -21.78
N HIS A 542 -11.01 -2.55 -21.86
CA HIS A 542 -11.31 -1.67 -23.00
C HIS A 542 -10.06 -0.93 -23.48
N ALA A 543 -9.91 -0.79 -24.79
CA ALA A 543 -8.98 0.16 -25.39
C ALA A 543 -9.61 0.86 -26.60
N ARG A 544 -9.26 2.13 -26.83
CA ARG A 544 -9.62 2.88 -28.05
C ARG A 544 -8.39 3.12 -28.92
N VAL A 545 -8.53 2.83 -30.21
CA VAL A 545 -7.56 3.13 -31.28
C VAL A 545 -8.36 3.78 -32.40
N ASP A 546 -8.20 5.09 -32.60
CA ASP A 546 -9.11 5.92 -33.38
C ASP A 546 -8.61 6.29 -34.78
N ALA A 547 -7.33 6.05 -35.10
CA ALA A 547 -6.76 6.37 -36.41
C ALA A 547 -6.28 5.14 -37.22
N SER A 548 -6.43 5.19 -38.55
CA SER A 548 -5.94 4.18 -39.52
C SER A 548 -4.48 3.80 -39.37
N GLY A 549 -3.63 4.77 -39.02
CA GLY A 549 -2.19 4.56 -38.88
C GLY A 549 -1.78 3.90 -37.56
N GLN A 550 -2.67 3.89 -36.56
CA GLN A 550 -2.38 3.38 -35.23
C GLN A 550 -2.46 1.85 -35.19
N ARG A 551 -1.81 1.27 -34.18
CA ARG A 551 -1.75 -0.17 -33.92
C ARG A 551 -2.11 -0.43 -32.47
N LEU A 552 -2.81 -1.54 -32.19
CA LEU A 552 -2.95 -1.99 -30.80
C LEU A 552 -1.61 -2.56 -30.31
N VAL A 553 -1.07 -3.56 -31.02
CA VAL A 553 0.19 -4.23 -30.66
C VAL A 553 1.20 -4.17 -31.81
N LEU A 554 2.41 -3.72 -31.49
CA LEU A 554 3.59 -3.80 -32.35
C LEU A 554 4.66 -4.67 -31.68
N ALA A 555 4.98 -5.82 -32.27
CA ALA A 555 5.94 -6.79 -31.71
C ALA A 555 7.23 -6.95 -32.52
N ASN A 556 7.23 -6.66 -33.82
CA ASN A 556 8.43 -6.68 -34.63
C ASN A 556 8.27 -5.70 -35.79
N GLY A 557 8.93 -4.55 -35.70
CA GLY A 557 8.87 -3.51 -36.73
C GLY A 557 9.71 -3.82 -37.99
N ALA A 558 10.69 -4.73 -37.88
CA ALA A 558 11.67 -5.03 -38.92
C ALA A 558 11.31 -6.24 -39.81
N GLY A 559 10.30 -7.03 -39.44
CA GLY A 559 9.83 -8.21 -40.19
C GLY A 559 10.23 -9.55 -39.53
N ILE A 560 9.53 -10.63 -39.89
CA ILE A 560 9.57 -11.90 -39.13
C ILE A 560 10.86 -12.71 -39.43
N ALA A 561 11.77 -12.83 -38.46
CA ALA A 561 12.81 -13.87 -38.47
C ALA A 561 12.28 -15.20 -37.88
N ALA A 562 12.86 -16.34 -38.26
CA ALA A 562 12.36 -17.67 -37.87
C ALA A 562 12.47 -17.99 -36.36
N LEU A 563 13.16 -17.16 -35.55
CA LEU A 563 13.47 -17.42 -34.14
C LEU A 563 12.68 -16.55 -33.14
N ASP A 564 12.02 -15.47 -33.58
CA ASP A 564 11.43 -14.47 -32.67
C ASP A 564 9.95 -14.75 -32.40
N ARG A 565 9.65 -15.79 -31.59
CA ARG A 565 8.27 -16.09 -31.15
C ARG A 565 7.87 -15.24 -29.97
N LEU A 566 6.84 -14.40 -30.14
CA LEU A 566 6.16 -13.71 -29.05
C LEU A 566 4.94 -14.51 -28.62
N ASN A 567 4.90 -14.95 -27.36
CA ASN A 567 3.70 -15.56 -26.81
C ASN A 567 2.68 -14.48 -26.42
N THR A 568 1.79 -14.11 -27.35
CA THR A 568 0.71 -13.13 -27.07
C THR A 568 -0.54 -13.79 -26.49
N VAL A 569 -1.16 -13.16 -25.51
CA VAL A 569 -2.52 -13.48 -25.07
C VAL A 569 -3.27 -12.17 -24.90
N VAL A 570 -4.19 -11.87 -25.80
CA VAL A 570 -4.93 -10.61 -25.81
C VAL A 570 -6.41 -10.90 -25.73
N ASP A 571 -7.02 -10.67 -24.58
CA ASP A 571 -8.46 -10.74 -24.36
C ASP A 571 -8.98 -9.34 -24.01
N ILE A 572 -9.68 -8.66 -24.92
CA ILE A 572 -10.02 -7.23 -24.74
C ILE A 572 -11.17 -6.80 -25.67
N LYS A 573 -12.03 -5.89 -25.23
CA LYS A 573 -12.98 -5.16 -26.09
C LYS A 573 -12.33 -3.89 -26.64
N ILE A 574 -12.47 -3.60 -27.93
CA ILE A 574 -11.73 -2.50 -28.55
C ILE A 574 -12.67 -1.67 -29.42
N GLU A 575 -12.54 -0.35 -29.35
CA GLU A 575 -13.02 0.56 -30.39
C GLU A 575 -11.86 0.81 -31.35
N PHE A 576 -12.01 0.40 -32.62
CA PHE A 576 -10.82 0.05 -33.41
C PHE A 576 -10.83 0.53 -34.86
N ASN A 577 -9.96 1.50 -35.15
CA ASN A 577 -9.76 2.07 -36.49
C ASN A 577 -8.37 1.78 -37.08
N GLY A 578 -7.56 0.91 -36.47
CA GLY A 578 -6.14 0.71 -36.80
C GLY A 578 -5.76 -0.71 -37.24
N THR A 579 -4.56 -1.18 -36.87
CA THR A 579 -4.09 -2.57 -37.03
C THR A 579 -4.00 -3.33 -35.69
N LEU A 580 -4.70 -4.46 -35.50
CA LEU A 580 -4.73 -5.16 -34.20
C LEU A 580 -3.34 -5.68 -33.81
N GLY A 581 -2.61 -6.23 -34.78
CA GLY A 581 -1.27 -6.75 -34.55
C GLY A 581 -0.36 -6.54 -35.74
N TYR A 582 0.83 -5.98 -35.48
CA TYR A 582 1.91 -5.91 -36.46
C TYR A 582 3.13 -6.68 -35.94
N GLY A 583 3.65 -7.61 -36.74
CA GLY A 583 4.85 -8.36 -36.36
C GLY A 583 4.59 -9.47 -35.33
N ILE A 584 3.35 -9.92 -35.13
CA ILE A 584 3.04 -10.87 -34.05
C ILE A 584 3.33 -12.30 -34.50
N PHE A 585 4.16 -13.02 -33.74
CA PHE A 585 4.49 -14.42 -34.01
C PHE A 585 4.09 -15.32 -32.84
N GLY A 586 2.91 -15.93 -32.93
CA GLY A 586 2.38 -16.80 -31.90
C GLY A 586 1.37 -16.13 -30.97
N GLY A 587 0.51 -16.94 -30.36
CA GLY A 587 -0.40 -16.49 -29.31
C GLY A 587 -1.87 -16.52 -29.70
N THR A 588 -2.70 -15.87 -28.88
CA THR A 588 -4.15 -15.91 -28.98
C THR A 588 -4.76 -14.53 -28.78
N PHE A 589 -5.62 -14.13 -29.71
CA PHE A 589 -6.50 -12.97 -29.60
C PHE A 589 -7.92 -13.47 -29.35
N SER A 590 -8.55 -12.99 -28.28
CA SER A 590 -9.88 -13.38 -27.82
C SER A 590 -10.76 -12.17 -27.54
N GLY A 591 -12.07 -12.29 -27.75
CA GLY A 591 -13.03 -11.27 -27.33
C GLY A 591 -12.89 -9.91 -28.02
N CYS A 592 -11.97 -9.78 -28.99
CA CYS A 592 -11.73 -8.56 -29.74
C CYS A 592 -12.97 -8.20 -30.54
N ARG A 593 -13.45 -6.98 -30.37
CA ARG A 593 -14.47 -6.39 -31.24
C ARG A 593 -13.78 -5.38 -32.11
N VAL A 594 -13.92 -5.48 -33.43
CA VAL A 594 -13.36 -4.53 -34.38
C VAL A 594 -14.48 -4.05 -35.27
N HIS A 595 -14.83 -2.79 -35.08
CA HIS A 595 -15.77 -2.04 -35.89
C HIS A 595 -15.01 -0.83 -36.45
N PRO A 596 -15.19 -0.45 -37.72
CA PRO A 596 -14.56 0.76 -38.25
C PRO A 596 -14.88 1.95 -37.35
N ALA A 597 -13.87 2.66 -36.87
CA ALA A 597 -14.08 3.95 -36.19
C ALA A 597 -14.23 5.10 -37.19
N ALA A 598 -14.82 4.80 -38.34
CA ALA A 598 -15.62 5.80 -39.01
C ALA A 598 -17.13 5.53 -38.79
N GLY A 599 -17.50 4.74 -37.76
CA GLY A 599 -18.35 5.23 -36.67
C GLY A 599 -19.39 4.30 -36.08
N ARG A 600 -20.41 4.90 -35.46
CA ARG A 600 -21.31 4.24 -34.49
C ARG A 600 -22.01 2.99 -35.04
N VAL A 601 -22.23 2.91 -36.36
CA VAL A 601 -22.91 1.78 -37.03
C VAL A 601 -22.38 1.58 -38.46
N CYS A 602 -21.90 0.38 -38.79
CA CYS A 602 -21.72 -0.07 -40.18
C CYS A 602 -22.91 -0.95 -40.57
N SER A 603 -23.67 -0.54 -41.60
CA SER A 603 -24.90 -1.20 -42.03
C SER A 603 -24.74 -1.80 -43.41
N THR A 604 -25.04 -3.09 -43.56
CA THR A 604 -25.11 -3.73 -44.87
C THR A 604 -26.46 -3.43 -45.50
N VAL A 605 -26.46 -2.68 -46.61
CA VAL A 605 -27.67 -2.35 -47.37
C VAL A 605 -27.72 -3.14 -48.68
N ARG A 606 -28.92 -3.41 -49.18
CA ARG A 606 -29.11 -4.14 -50.44
C ARG A 606 -28.58 -3.35 -51.63
N LEU A 607 -28.88 -2.06 -51.67
CA LEU A 607 -28.48 -1.14 -52.75
C LEU A 607 -28.34 0.29 -52.20
N ALA A 608 -27.74 1.17 -52.98
CA ALA A 608 -27.78 2.62 -52.77
C ALA A 608 -28.37 3.34 -53.99
N SER A 609 -29.10 4.43 -53.74
CA SER A 609 -29.65 5.27 -54.81
C SER A 609 -28.56 5.82 -55.74
N THR A 610 -28.93 6.11 -56.99
CA THR A 610 -28.11 6.86 -57.96
C THR A 610 -28.73 8.21 -58.34
N ALA A 611 -29.96 8.47 -57.89
CA ALA A 611 -30.75 9.67 -58.11
C ALA A 611 -31.89 9.74 -57.07
N ASN A 612 -32.67 10.81 -57.09
CA ASN A 612 -33.82 11.00 -56.21
C ASN A 612 -34.85 9.86 -56.36
N VAL A 613 -35.32 9.32 -55.24
CA VAL A 613 -36.35 8.26 -55.18
C VAL A 613 -37.54 8.76 -54.37
N ASP A 614 -38.76 8.66 -54.90
CA ASP A 614 -39.96 9.01 -54.16
C ASP A 614 -40.25 7.98 -53.05
N ILE A 615 -39.88 8.34 -51.82
CA ILE A 615 -40.03 7.50 -50.62
C ILE A 615 -41.50 7.15 -50.36
N SER A 616 -42.43 8.05 -50.71
CA SER A 616 -43.87 7.86 -50.47
C SER A 616 -44.48 6.72 -51.29
N THR A 617 -43.82 6.34 -52.38
CA THR A 617 -44.27 5.26 -53.26
C THR A 617 -43.30 4.07 -53.28
N LEU A 618 -42.08 4.21 -52.76
CA LEU A 618 -41.08 3.14 -52.72
C LEU A 618 -41.55 1.90 -51.91
N ASN A 619 -41.71 0.76 -52.58
CA ASN A 619 -42.19 -0.50 -52.01
C ASN A 619 -41.61 -1.75 -52.73
N ASN A 620 -41.98 -2.93 -52.25
CA ASN A 620 -41.57 -4.23 -52.80
C ASN A 620 -41.88 -4.38 -54.30
N GLY A 621 -40.84 -4.61 -55.10
CA GLY A 621 -40.93 -4.76 -56.55
C GLY A 621 -40.36 -3.56 -57.32
N ASP A 622 -40.12 -2.43 -56.65
CA ASP A 622 -39.47 -1.27 -57.26
C ASP A 622 -38.00 -1.55 -57.58
N THR A 623 -37.44 -0.82 -58.54
CA THR A 623 -36.05 -0.98 -58.98
C THR A 623 -35.25 0.30 -58.73
N ILE A 624 -34.13 0.17 -58.02
CA ILE A 624 -33.15 1.25 -57.81
C ILE A 624 -31.78 0.70 -58.22
N ASP A 625 -30.98 1.48 -58.95
CA ASP A 625 -29.67 1.06 -59.45
C ASP A 625 -29.66 -0.33 -60.12
N GLY A 626 -30.71 -0.63 -60.90
CA GLY A 626 -30.87 -1.91 -61.60
C GLY A 626 -31.21 -3.12 -60.71
N VAL A 627 -31.44 -2.92 -59.41
CA VAL A 627 -31.80 -3.97 -58.44
C VAL A 627 -33.25 -3.82 -58.01
N VAL A 628 -34.00 -4.92 -58.14
CA VAL A 628 -35.36 -5.01 -57.61
C VAL A 628 -35.31 -5.20 -56.10
N VAL A 629 -35.96 -4.30 -55.36
CA VAL A 629 -36.09 -4.38 -53.90
C VAL A 629 -37.25 -5.27 -53.49
N ALA A 630 -37.08 -5.99 -52.39
CA ALA A 630 -38.05 -6.87 -51.76
C ALA A 630 -38.44 -6.34 -50.37
N THR A 631 -39.58 -6.82 -49.87
CA THR A 631 -40.05 -6.52 -48.51
C THR A 631 -38.93 -6.81 -47.48
N ASN A 632 -38.73 -5.89 -46.54
CA ASN A 632 -37.71 -5.91 -45.48
C ASN A 632 -36.26 -5.69 -45.94
N ASP A 633 -36.01 -5.42 -47.22
CA ASP A 633 -34.69 -4.95 -47.61
C ASP A 633 -34.39 -3.59 -46.98
N VAL A 634 -33.12 -3.39 -46.63
CA VAL A 634 -32.60 -2.09 -46.19
C VAL A 634 -31.87 -1.46 -47.36
N VAL A 635 -32.19 -0.21 -47.69
CA VAL A 635 -31.55 0.55 -48.79
C VAL A 635 -30.99 1.86 -48.27
N LEU A 636 -29.89 2.33 -48.88
CA LEU A 636 -29.38 3.68 -48.66
C LEU A 636 -29.96 4.62 -49.72
N LEU A 637 -30.73 5.62 -49.29
CA LEU A 637 -31.13 6.72 -50.16
C LEU A 637 -30.21 7.90 -49.87
N LYS A 638 -29.25 8.15 -50.76
CA LYS A 638 -28.19 9.17 -50.59
C LYS A 638 -28.30 10.35 -51.54
N ASP A 639 -29.17 10.26 -52.56
CA ASP A 639 -29.31 11.26 -53.62
C ASP A 639 -30.71 11.91 -53.64
N GLN A 640 -31.34 12.08 -52.47
CA GLN A 640 -32.62 12.78 -52.37
C GLN A 640 -32.47 14.26 -52.70
N THR A 641 -33.50 14.84 -53.33
CA THR A 641 -33.54 16.26 -53.68
C THR A 641 -33.57 17.12 -52.41
N ALA A 642 -34.31 16.69 -51.40
CA ALA A 642 -34.22 17.24 -50.05
C ALA A 642 -33.18 16.44 -49.26
N GLY A 643 -32.01 17.03 -49.01
CA GLY A 643 -30.92 16.33 -48.31
C GLY A 643 -31.29 15.81 -46.92
N ALA A 644 -32.30 16.39 -46.25
CA ALA A 644 -32.78 15.90 -44.96
C ALA A 644 -33.53 14.56 -45.04
N GLU A 645 -33.91 14.12 -46.25
CA GLU A 645 -34.56 12.84 -46.51
C GLU A 645 -33.55 11.72 -46.81
N ASN A 646 -32.27 12.04 -46.98
CA ASN A 646 -31.24 11.02 -47.11
C ASN A 646 -31.19 10.13 -45.85
N GLY A 647 -30.73 8.90 -46.04
CA GLY A 647 -30.50 7.93 -44.96
C GLY A 647 -30.94 6.50 -45.30
N PHE A 648 -31.05 5.69 -44.26
CA PHE A 648 -31.37 4.27 -44.37
C PHE A 648 -32.88 4.03 -44.31
N TYR A 649 -33.41 3.24 -45.24
CA TYR A 649 -34.83 2.93 -45.33
C TYR A 649 -35.10 1.44 -45.44
N THR A 650 -36.17 0.97 -44.80
CA THR A 650 -36.69 -0.39 -44.92
C THR A 650 -37.84 -0.41 -45.92
N ILE A 651 -37.81 -1.37 -46.84
CA ILE A 651 -38.80 -1.53 -47.90
C ILE A 651 -40.05 -2.24 -47.34
N GLY A 652 -41.20 -1.59 -47.46
CA GLY A 652 -42.50 -2.15 -47.07
C GLY A 652 -43.07 -3.11 -48.14
N ALA A 653 -43.99 -3.99 -47.72
CA ALA A 653 -44.67 -4.93 -48.62
C ALA A 653 -45.65 -4.25 -49.59
N SER A 654 -46.37 -3.23 -49.10
CA SER A 654 -47.36 -2.45 -49.85
C SER A 654 -47.53 -1.03 -49.30
N ALA A 655 -46.65 -0.62 -48.38
CA ALA A 655 -46.64 0.67 -47.72
C ALA A 655 -45.34 1.41 -48.05
N PRO A 656 -45.31 2.75 -47.94
CA PRO A 656 -44.12 3.54 -48.22
C PRO A 656 -42.91 3.06 -47.42
N ALA A 657 -41.72 3.19 -47.98
CA ALA A 657 -40.49 2.89 -47.27
C ALA A 657 -40.36 3.78 -46.03
N THR A 658 -39.98 3.19 -44.90
CA THR A 658 -39.81 3.91 -43.63
C THR A 658 -38.35 3.95 -43.24
N ARG A 659 -37.93 4.98 -42.48
CA ARG A 659 -36.57 5.01 -41.92
C ARG A 659 -36.28 3.72 -41.16
N TRP A 660 -35.09 3.17 -41.39
CA TRP A 660 -34.68 1.89 -40.83
C TRP A 660 -34.38 2.02 -39.33
N ASN A 661 -34.83 1.04 -38.55
CA ASN A 661 -34.62 0.90 -37.11
C ASN A 661 -33.89 -0.44 -36.91
N PRO A 662 -32.69 -0.50 -36.30
CA PRO A 662 -32.20 0.40 -35.24
C PRO A 662 -31.15 1.48 -35.58
N GLY A 663 -30.74 1.65 -36.85
CA GLY A 663 -29.57 2.48 -37.19
C GLY A 663 -29.81 3.60 -38.20
N GLY A 664 -30.99 4.22 -38.21
CA GLY A 664 -31.32 5.29 -39.17
C GLY A 664 -32.57 6.09 -38.84
N ASN A 665 -33.04 6.02 -37.59
CA ASN A 665 -34.29 6.65 -37.12
C ASN A 665 -34.08 7.61 -35.94
N SER A 666 -32.83 7.83 -35.51
CA SER A 666 -32.42 8.85 -34.54
C SER A 666 -31.31 9.74 -35.11
N SER A 667 -31.15 10.96 -34.57
CA SER A 667 -30.09 11.89 -35.01
C SER A 667 -28.68 11.40 -34.70
N GLU A 668 -28.51 10.65 -33.61
CA GLU A 668 -27.23 10.11 -33.16
C GLU A 668 -26.77 8.90 -34.01
N ASP A 669 -27.62 8.42 -34.93
CA ASP A 669 -27.33 7.27 -35.79
C ASP A 669 -26.49 7.65 -37.01
N PHE A 670 -26.32 8.94 -37.31
CA PHE A 670 -25.84 9.40 -38.61
C PHE A 670 -24.40 9.93 -38.63
N VAL A 671 -23.90 10.59 -37.59
CA VAL A 671 -22.48 10.97 -37.58
C VAL A 671 -21.65 9.69 -37.59
N ASP A 672 -20.67 9.65 -38.50
CA ASP A 672 -19.81 8.50 -38.69
C ASP A 672 -20.65 7.22 -39.01
N ALA A 673 -21.72 7.35 -39.79
CA ALA A 673 -22.50 6.19 -40.25
C ALA A 673 -21.95 5.65 -41.57
N TYR A 674 -21.80 4.33 -41.68
CA TYR A 674 -21.31 3.66 -42.91
C TYR A 674 -22.36 2.73 -43.50
N ALA A 675 -22.45 2.74 -44.83
CA ALA A 675 -23.28 1.83 -45.61
C ALA A 675 -22.41 1.01 -46.56
N TYR A 676 -22.47 -0.31 -46.46
CA TYR A 676 -21.95 -1.19 -47.52
C TYR A 676 -23.07 -1.60 -48.46
N VAL A 677 -22.86 -1.40 -49.76
CA VAL A 677 -23.86 -1.64 -50.80
C VAL A 677 -23.66 -3.00 -51.46
N ARG A 678 -24.58 -3.95 -51.25
CA ARG A 678 -24.43 -5.32 -51.75
C ARG A 678 -24.60 -5.48 -53.26
N LEU A 679 -25.58 -4.80 -53.83
CA LEU A 679 -26.03 -4.99 -55.21
C LEU A 679 -26.25 -3.64 -55.87
N GLY A 680 -26.16 -3.61 -57.21
CA GLY A 680 -26.31 -2.39 -57.99
C GLY A 680 -25.61 -2.51 -59.34
N THR A 681 -25.94 -1.63 -60.27
CA THR A 681 -25.16 -1.46 -61.51
C THR A 681 -24.05 -0.43 -61.36
N ALA A 682 -24.26 0.61 -60.56
CA ALA A 682 -23.33 1.72 -60.35
C ALA A 682 -22.72 1.72 -58.95
N ASN A 683 -23.49 1.30 -57.93
CA ASN A 683 -23.09 1.38 -56.54
C ASN A 683 -22.77 0.03 -55.90
N ALA A 684 -22.85 -1.09 -56.63
CA ALA A 684 -22.47 -2.39 -56.08
C ALA A 684 -21.05 -2.35 -55.50
N GLU A 685 -20.91 -2.98 -54.33
CA GLU A 685 -19.64 -3.16 -53.61
C GLU A 685 -18.97 -1.87 -53.11
N LYS A 686 -19.67 -0.73 -53.19
CA LYS A 686 -19.20 0.55 -52.66
C LYS A 686 -19.53 0.75 -51.20
N PHE A 687 -18.76 1.61 -50.55
CA PHE A 687 -19.06 2.15 -49.23
C PHE A 687 -19.52 3.60 -49.35
N PHE A 688 -20.46 3.98 -48.50
CA PHE A 688 -20.85 5.38 -48.34
C PHE A 688 -20.78 5.76 -46.87
N GLU A 689 -20.05 6.84 -46.59
CA GLU A 689 -19.94 7.42 -45.25
C GLU A 689 -20.82 8.65 -45.14
N CYS A 690 -21.43 8.86 -43.98
CA CYS A 690 -22.06 10.12 -43.65
C CYS A 690 -20.99 11.15 -43.28
N THR A 691 -20.98 12.29 -43.98
CA THR A 691 -19.95 13.34 -43.86
C THR A 691 -20.36 14.53 -42.98
N ASN A 692 -21.47 14.41 -42.25
CA ASN A 692 -21.90 15.43 -41.31
C ASN A 692 -20.91 15.54 -40.13
N ALA A 693 -20.43 16.73 -39.82
CA ALA A 693 -19.46 16.96 -38.73
C ALA A 693 -20.06 16.91 -37.31
N THR A 694 -21.39 16.92 -37.20
CA THR A 694 -22.17 16.86 -35.94
C THR A 694 -23.52 16.18 -36.21
N ASP A 695 -24.16 15.62 -35.18
CA ASP A 695 -25.41 14.87 -35.30
C ASP A 695 -26.47 15.66 -36.08
N PRO A 696 -26.93 15.19 -37.26
CA PRO A 696 -27.93 15.90 -38.05
C PRO A 696 -29.32 15.79 -37.40
N VAL A 697 -30.06 16.89 -37.34
CA VAL A 697 -31.45 16.87 -36.87
C VAL A 697 -32.33 16.28 -37.97
N LEU A 698 -33.02 15.17 -37.67
CA LEU A 698 -33.84 14.47 -38.66
C LEU A 698 -34.96 15.35 -39.22
N GLY A 699 -35.11 15.32 -40.55
CA GLY A 699 -36.13 16.08 -41.26
C GLY A 699 -35.82 17.57 -41.44
N THR A 700 -34.71 18.08 -40.91
CA THR A 700 -34.31 19.49 -41.07
C THR A 700 -32.88 19.64 -41.59
N THR A 701 -31.90 18.99 -40.97
CA THR A 701 -30.51 19.04 -41.41
C THR A 701 -30.29 18.10 -42.61
N SER A 702 -29.60 18.57 -43.65
CA SER A 702 -29.18 17.70 -44.75
C SER A 702 -28.25 16.60 -44.24
N ILE A 703 -28.56 15.35 -44.56
CA ILE A 703 -27.74 14.19 -44.25
C ILE A 703 -26.91 13.88 -45.50
N THR A 704 -25.60 14.08 -45.45
CA THR A 704 -24.73 13.97 -46.62
C THR A 704 -23.96 12.68 -46.60
N PHE A 705 -24.07 11.88 -47.67
CA PHE A 705 -23.27 10.67 -47.84
C PHE A 705 -22.28 10.84 -49.00
N ALA A 706 -21.03 10.44 -48.79
CA ALA A 706 -19.99 10.41 -49.82
C ALA A 706 -19.49 8.99 -50.03
N GLU A 707 -19.07 8.66 -51.25
CA GLU A 707 -18.40 7.39 -51.52
C GLU A 707 -17.11 7.32 -50.69
N ALA A 708 -17.02 6.32 -49.83
CA ALA A 708 -15.85 6.04 -49.01
C ALA A 708 -15.07 4.88 -49.62
N ALA A 709 -13.75 4.92 -49.49
CA ALA A 709 -12.95 3.73 -49.75
C ALA A 709 -13.28 2.67 -48.68
N PRO A 710 -13.36 1.37 -49.04
CA PRO A 710 -13.29 0.32 -48.01
C PRO A 710 -12.06 0.57 -47.15
N TYR A 711 -12.23 0.48 -45.83
CA TYR A 711 -11.12 0.64 -44.92
C TYR A 711 -10.09 -0.48 -45.19
N ASP A 712 -8.99 -0.12 -45.84
CA ASP A 712 -7.96 -1.04 -46.36
C ASP A 712 -7.01 -1.53 -45.25
N ALA A 713 -7.41 -1.32 -43.99
CA ALA A 713 -6.61 -1.61 -42.80
C ALA A 713 -6.37 -3.11 -42.66
N TYR A 714 -5.10 -3.43 -42.47
CA TYR A 714 -4.67 -4.77 -42.12
C TYR A 714 -5.07 -5.03 -40.67
N LEU A 715 -5.94 -5.99 -40.43
CA LEU A 715 -6.24 -6.42 -39.07
C LEU A 715 -4.98 -6.98 -38.42
N PHE A 716 -4.23 -7.77 -39.20
CA PHE A 716 -2.90 -8.23 -38.86
C PHE A 716 -1.98 -7.98 -40.04
N SER A 717 -0.74 -7.59 -39.78
CA SER A 717 0.30 -7.47 -40.81
C SER A 717 1.61 -8.08 -40.32
N ASN A 718 2.39 -8.66 -41.21
CA ASN A 718 3.66 -9.34 -40.92
C ASN A 718 3.56 -10.27 -39.70
N SER A 719 2.49 -11.06 -39.60
CA SER A 719 2.18 -11.84 -38.41
C SER A 719 2.00 -13.32 -38.74
N LYS A 720 2.36 -14.25 -37.84
CA LYS A 720 2.20 -15.68 -38.09
C LYS A 720 1.87 -16.52 -36.86
N ASP A 721 1.32 -17.71 -37.09
CA ASP A 721 1.05 -18.74 -36.06
C ASP A 721 0.10 -18.26 -34.94
N LEU A 722 -0.94 -17.50 -35.30
CA LEU A 722 -1.90 -16.89 -34.37
C LEU A 722 -3.21 -17.70 -34.26
N VAL A 723 -3.80 -17.68 -33.07
CA VAL A 723 -5.20 -18.09 -32.85
C VAL A 723 -6.07 -16.85 -32.65
N VAL A 724 -7.14 -16.72 -33.41
CA VAL A 724 -8.14 -15.65 -33.26
C VAL A 724 -9.48 -16.29 -32.91
N GLN A 725 -9.97 -16.07 -31.70
CA GLN A 725 -11.13 -16.82 -31.19
C GLN A 725 -12.18 -15.97 -30.50
N GLY A 726 -13.46 -16.30 -30.69
CA GLY A 726 -14.55 -15.59 -30.00
C GLY A 726 -14.57 -14.08 -30.22
N CYS A 727 -13.95 -13.60 -31.31
CA CYS A 727 -13.91 -12.19 -31.68
C CYS A 727 -15.14 -11.82 -32.53
N ASP A 728 -15.42 -10.53 -32.65
CA ASP A 728 -16.42 -9.95 -33.57
C ASP A 728 -15.71 -8.96 -34.49
N LEU A 729 -15.44 -9.36 -35.74
CA LEU A 729 -14.59 -8.62 -36.67
C LEU A 729 -15.42 -8.21 -37.89
N VAL A 730 -15.67 -6.91 -38.04
CA VAL A 730 -16.60 -6.36 -39.04
C VAL A 730 -15.91 -5.88 -40.33
N LEU A 731 -14.62 -5.52 -40.28
CA LEU A 731 -13.83 -5.13 -41.46
C LEU A 731 -12.33 -5.48 -41.26
N GLY A 732 -11.61 -5.73 -42.36
CA GLY A 732 -10.14 -5.88 -42.37
C GLY A 732 -9.61 -7.09 -43.14
N ARG A 733 -8.34 -7.02 -43.57
CA ARG A 733 -7.61 -8.10 -44.27
C ARG A 733 -6.34 -8.50 -43.52
N ALA A 734 -5.78 -9.67 -43.82
CA ALA A 734 -4.42 -10.01 -43.38
C ALA A 734 -3.39 -9.39 -44.36
N GLY A 735 -2.28 -8.89 -43.83
CA GLY A 735 -1.17 -8.28 -44.56
C GLY A 735 -0.40 -9.23 -45.46
N LEU A 736 0.41 -8.65 -46.36
CA LEU A 736 1.14 -9.34 -47.43
C LEU A 736 2.02 -10.51 -46.99
N ASP A 737 2.32 -10.66 -45.69
CA ASP A 737 3.18 -11.71 -45.15
C ASP A 737 2.57 -12.46 -43.95
N CYS A 738 1.24 -12.50 -43.85
CA CYS A 738 0.57 -13.24 -42.77
C CYS A 738 0.50 -14.76 -43.05
N GLN A 739 0.83 -15.60 -42.05
CA GLN A 739 0.91 -17.06 -42.21
C GLN A 739 0.29 -17.83 -41.03
N ASN A 740 -0.28 -19.02 -41.29
CA ASN A 740 -0.72 -19.97 -40.25
C ASN A 740 -1.67 -19.40 -39.18
N PHE A 741 -2.82 -18.85 -39.57
CA PHE A 741 -3.83 -18.40 -38.60
C PHE A 741 -4.89 -19.48 -38.35
N SER A 742 -5.31 -19.64 -37.09
CA SER A 742 -6.45 -20.48 -36.69
C SER A 742 -7.57 -19.59 -36.18
N ILE A 743 -8.77 -19.69 -36.77
CA ILE A 743 -9.92 -18.84 -36.42
C ILE A 743 -11.03 -19.71 -35.82
N ILE A 744 -11.44 -19.44 -34.58
CA ILE A 744 -12.32 -20.34 -33.81
C ILE A 744 -13.47 -19.57 -33.18
N GLY A 745 -14.73 -19.87 -33.55
CA GLY A 745 -15.90 -19.26 -32.90
C GLY A 745 -15.96 -17.72 -33.00
N THR A 746 -15.19 -17.14 -33.92
CA THR A 746 -15.14 -15.71 -34.23
C THR A 746 -16.24 -15.39 -35.24
N ARG A 747 -17.06 -14.38 -34.95
CA ARG A 747 -17.98 -13.80 -35.93
C ARG A 747 -17.15 -12.88 -36.82
N TRP A 748 -17.04 -13.27 -38.09
CA TRP A 748 -16.37 -12.45 -39.10
C TRP A 748 -17.42 -12.04 -40.12
N GLU A 749 -17.71 -10.74 -40.18
CA GLU A 749 -18.62 -10.18 -41.16
C GLU A 749 -17.76 -9.52 -42.23
N THR A 750 -17.61 -10.18 -43.39
CA THR A 750 -16.89 -9.57 -44.53
C THR A 750 -17.88 -8.95 -45.49
N THR A 751 -17.47 -7.88 -46.17
CA THR A 751 -18.18 -7.34 -47.33
C THR A 751 -17.32 -7.26 -48.59
N HIS A 752 -16.20 -8.01 -48.64
CA HIS A 752 -15.57 -8.41 -49.89
C HIS A 752 -15.29 -9.90 -49.87
N ALA A 753 -15.92 -10.62 -50.79
CA ALA A 753 -15.64 -12.00 -51.12
C ALA A 753 -14.28 -12.09 -51.80
N ALA A 754 -13.21 -12.02 -51.01
CA ALA A 754 -11.98 -12.75 -51.24
C ALA A 754 -11.20 -12.65 -49.94
N ILE A 755 -11.10 -13.78 -49.25
CA ILE A 755 -9.81 -14.18 -48.73
C ILE A 755 -8.83 -13.99 -49.91
N VAL A 756 -8.18 -12.82 -50.02
CA VAL A 756 -6.91 -12.67 -50.73
C VAL A 756 -5.88 -13.36 -49.85
N TRP A 757 -6.06 -14.67 -49.64
CA TRP A 757 -4.98 -15.61 -49.39
C TRP A 757 -4.57 -16.27 -50.73
N ALA A 758 -5.10 -15.76 -51.85
CA ALA A 758 -4.86 -16.24 -53.20
C ALA A 758 -4.08 -15.24 -54.09
N GLN A 759 -3.35 -14.30 -53.50
CA GLN A 759 -2.24 -13.58 -54.11
C GLN A 759 -1.23 -13.32 -52.98
N SER A 760 0.03 -13.71 -53.03
CA SER A 760 0.88 -14.24 -54.08
C SER A 760 1.85 -15.22 -53.42
N THR A 761 2.35 -16.19 -54.18
CA THR A 761 3.60 -16.89 -53.87
C THR A 761 4.54 -16.01 -53.06
N LEU A 762 4.98 -16.51 -51.90
CA LEU A 762 6.23 -16.04 -51.31
C LEU A 762 7.30 -15.99 -52.41
N ALA A 763 8.32 -15.14 -52.27
CA ALA A 763 9.44 -15.12 -53.19
C ALA A 763 10.15 -16.50 -53.33
N ASP A 764 9.80 -17.49 -52.49
CA ASP A 764 10.25 -18.87 -52.51
C ASP A 764 9.24 -19.92 -53.04
N GLY A 765 8.00 -19.53 -53.37
CA GLY A 765 7.01 -20.42 -53.99
C GLY A 765 6.23 -21.37 -53.06
N ALA A 766 6.24 -21.22 -51.73
CA ALA A 766 5.42 -22.06 -50.84
C ALA A 766 3.94 -21.61 -50.75
N LEU A 767 3.02 -22.59 -50.69
CA LEU A 767 1.56 -22.39 -50.53
C LEU A 767 1.16 -22.25 -49.06
N HIS A 768 0.16 -21.40 -48.78
CA HIS A 768 -0.41 -21.19 -47.45
C HIS A 768 -1.28 -22.39 -47.02
N SER A 769 -1.07 -22.91 -45.80
CA SER A 769 -1.94 -23.92 -45.19
C SER A 769 -3.02 -23.28 -44.30
N LEU A 770 -4.26 -23.25 -44.77
CA LEU A 770 -5.45 -22.91 -43.99
C LEU A 770 -5.77 -24.05 -43.01
N MET A 771 -5.64 -23.81 -41.70
CA MET A 771 -5.94 -24.79 -40.65
C MET A 771 -7.31 -24.50 -40.01
N SER A 772 -8.36 -24.90 -40.73
CA SER A 772 -9.78 -24.91 -40.33
C SER A 772 -10.45 -23.54 -40.08
N SER A 773 -11.67 -23.41 -40.60
CA SER A 773 -12.59 -22.31 -40.27
C SER A 773 -14.02 -22.85 -40.19
N VAL A 774 -14.83 -22.28 -39.31
CA VAL A 774 -16.30 -22.37 -39.38
C VAL A 774 -16.77 -21.04 -39.94
N PHE A 775 -17.39 -21.03 -41.11
CA PHE A 775 -17.91 -19.82 -41.74
C PHE A 775 -19.43 -19.91 -41.78
N ASN A 776 -20.12 -18.92 -41.22
CA ASN A 776 -21.58 -18.84 -41.26
C ASN A 776 -22.31 -20.13 -40.81
N GLY A 777 -21.84 -20.76 -39.72
CA GLY A 777 -22.40 -22.02 -39.21
C GLY A 777 -22.02 -23.28 -40.00
N VAL A 778 -21.17 -23.16 -41.02
CA VAL A 778 -20.63 -24.27 -41.81
C VAL A 778 -19.20 -24.55 -41.38
N THR A 779 -18.95 -25.72 -40.80
CA THR A 779 -17.60 -26.20 -40.52
C THR A 779 -16.93 -26.58 -41.83
N TYR A 780 -15.84 -25.91 -42.20
CA TYR A 780 -14.93 -26.41 -43.24
C TYR A 780 -14.01 -27.45 -42.60
N PRO A 781 -14.21 -28.75 -42.90
CA PRO A 781 -13.38 -29.78 -42.30
C PRO A 781 -11.96 -29.68 -42.86
N ASN A 782 -10.99 -29.99 -41.99
CA ASN A 782 -9.59 -30.16 -42.31
C ASN A 782 -9.44 -31.04 -43.57
N GLY A 783 -9.01 -30.47 -44.69
CA GLY A 783 -9.18 -31.16 -45.98
C GLY A 783 -8.40 -30.51 -47.13
N ARG A 784 -7.14 -30.89 -47.21
CA ARG A 784 -6.20 -30.82 -48.34
C ARG A 784 -6.87 -31.15 -49.70
N TYR A 785 -7.47 -30.17 -50.39
CA TYR A 785 -8.24 -30.42 -51.64
C TYR A 785 -7.87 -29.59 -52.88
N ASP A 786 -6.76 -28.85 -52.91
CA ASP A 786 -6.49 -27.97 -54.07
C ASP A 786 -5.34 -28.40 -55.00
N ASP A 787 -4.80 -29.60 -54.86
CA ASP A 787 -3.81 -30.11 -55.82
C ASP A 787 -4.46 -31.03 -56.87
N GLN A 788 -5.58 -30.54 -57.44
CA GLN A 788 -6.27 -31.13 -58.60
C GLN A 788 -6.14 -30.24 -59.84
N GLN A 789 -5.61 -30.77 -60.95
CA GLN A 789 -5.54 -30.05 -62.23
C GLN A 789 -6.35 -30.74 -63.31
N THR A 790 -7.11 -29.97 -64.10
CA THR A 790 -7.81 -30.48 -65.30
C THR A 790 -7.06 -30.07 -66.57
N ILE A 791 -6.73 -31.03 -67.43
CA ILE A 791 -5.99 -30.82 -68.68
C ILE A 791 -6.81 -31.33 -69.87
N ALA A 792 -7.11 -30.46 -70.84
CA ALA A 792 -7.95 -30.80 -72.00
C ALA A 792 -7.17 -31.19 -73.27
N THR A 793 -5.83 -31.22 -73.21
CA THR A 793 -4.97 -31.42 -74.38
C THR A 793 -4.79 -32.89 -74.76
N ASP A 794 -4.75 -33.17 -76.07
CA ASP A 794 -4.38 -34.47 -76.66
C ASP A 794 -2.90 -34.48 -77.06
N ALA A 795 -2.01 -34.47 -76.06
CA ALA A 795 -0.56 -34.43 -76.23
C ALA A 795 0.15 -35.30 -75.18
N ASP A 796 1.42 -35.62 -75.43
CA ASP A 796 2.29 -36.30 -74.46
C ASP A 796 2.55 -35.38 -73.24
N PHE A 797 2.70 -35.96 -72.06
CA PHE A 797 2.91 -35.20 -70.83
C PHE A 797 3.79 -35.93 -69.80
N THR A 798 4.26 -35.19 -68.80
CA THR A 798 5.15 -35.70 -67.75
C THR A 798 4.53 -35.46 -66.39
N LEU A 799 4.49 -36.50 -65.55
CA LEU A 799 4.13 -36.42 -64.13
C LEU A 799 5.42 -36.37 -63.31
N THR A 800 5.61 -35.27 -62.57
CA THR A 800 6.80 -35.03 -61.75
C THR A 800 6.44 -35.03 -60.27
N PRO A 801 7.00 -35.92 -59.45
CA PRO A 801 6.87 -35.89 -57.99
C PRO A 801 7.02 -34.48 -57.40
N PHE A 802 6.10 -34.08 -56.53
CA PHE A 802 6.06 -32.78 -55.83
C PHE A 802 5.93 -31.52 -56.71
N SER A 803 6.03 -31.64 -58.04
CA SER A 803 5.84 -30.54 -58.99
C SER A 803 4.55 -30.66 -59.81
N SER A 804 4.03 -31.88 -59.99
CA SER A 804 2.72 -32.13 -60.61
C SER A 804 1.64 -32.31 -59.54
N PRO A 805 0.38 -31.95 -59.85
CA PRO A 805 -0.70 -32.06 -58.88
C PRO A 805 -1.01 -33.49 -58.43
N THR A 806 -1.34 -33.67 -57.14
CA THR A 806 -1.67 -34.99 -56.54
C THR A 806 -2.77 -35.74 -57.29
N GLU A 807 -3.70 -35.03 -57.93
CA GLU A 807 -4.64 -35.59 -58.89
C GLU A 807 -4.64 -34.77 -60.18
N THR A 808 -4.33 -35.40 -61.32
CA THR A 808 -4.41 -34.73 -62.63
C THR A 808 -5.48 -35.42 -63.48
N ARG A 809 -6.52 -34.68 -63.85
CA ARG A 809 -7.64 -35.17 -64.64
C ARG A 809 -7.55 -34.71 -66.08
N HIS A 810 -7.23 -35.63 -66.98
CA HIS A 810 -7.26 -35.35 -68.41
C HIS A 810 -8.68 -35.54 -68.96
N THR A 811 -9.27 -34.49 -69.53
CA THR A 811 -10.64 -34.51 -70.07
C THR A 811 -10.69 -34.55 -71.60
N GLY A 812 -9.55 -34.38 -72.27
CA GLY A 812 -9.44 -34.48 -73.73
C GLY A 812 -9.72 -35.89 -74.26
N THR A 813 -10.28 -35.98 -75.47
CA THR A 813 -10.41 -37.25 -76.21
C THR A 813 -9.07 -37.56 -76.89
N LEU A 814 -8.51 -38.76 -76.65
CA LEU A 814 -7.27 -39.15 -77.31
C LEU A 814 -7.52 -39.50 -78.79
N THR A 815 -6.75 -38.90 -79.69
CA THR A 815 -6.81 -39.18 -81.15
C THR A 815 -5.59 -39.91 -81.69
N ALA A 816 -4.60 -40.19 -80.83
CA ALA A 816 -3.46 -41.06 -81.07
C ALA A 816 -2.97 -41.65 -79.73
N ASP A 817 -2.08 -42.64 -79.76
CA ASP A 817 -1.40 -43.12 -78.54
C ASP A 817 -0.55 -41.99 -77.95
N ARG A 818 -0.64 -41.74 -76.63
CA ARG A 818 0.12 -40.68 -75.94
C ARG A 818 1.05 -41.23 -74.88
N ALA A 819 2.22 -40.63 -74.77
CA ALA A 819 3.20 -40.96 -73.76
C ALA A 819 2.93 -40.20 -72.45
N VAL A 820 3.01 -40.93 -71.33
CA VAL A 820 3.03 -40.36 -69.98
C VAL A 820 4.39 -40.66 -69.35
N THR A 821 5.24 -39.65 -69.24
CA THR A 821 6.56 -39.81 -68.62
C THR A 821 6.44 -39.68 -67.11
N LEU A 822 6.96 -40.65 -66.36
CA LEU A 822 7.09 -40.54 -64.91
C LEU A 822 8.49 -40.03 -64.59
N SER A 823 8.60 -38.78 -64.12
CA SER A 823 9.90 -38.17 -63.81
C SER A 823 10.54 -38.83 -62.59
N THR A 824 11.86 -39.01 -62.60
CA THR A 824 12.63 -39.44 -61.43
C THR A 824 13.03 -38.25 -60.53
N THR A 825 12.91 -37.03 -61.03
CA THR A 825 13.16 -35.80 -60.27
C THR A 825 12.18 -35.72 -59.09
N GLY A 826 12.71 -35.71 -57.86
CA GLY A 826 11.92 -35.65 -56.63
C GLY A 826 11.33 -37.00 -56.17
N ALA A 827 11.56 -38.11 -56.88
CA ALA A 827 11.05 -39.43 -56.48
C ALA A 827 11.86 -40.04 -55.32
N PHE A 828 11.19 -40.65 -54.34
CA PHE A 828 11.81 -41.44 -53.26
C PHE A 828 11.26 -42.87 -53.24
N ALA A 829 12.03 -43.82 -52.68
CA ALA A 829 11.65 -45.23 -52.66
C ALA A 829 10.29 -45.44 -51.97
N GLY A 830 9.38 -46.13 -52.64
CA GLY A 830 8.00 -46.37 -52.16
C GLY A 830 6.96 -45.35 -52.66
N MET A 831 7.37 -44.28 -53.34
CA MET A 831 6.44 -43.33 -53.95
C MET A 831 5.64 -43.99 -55.08
N LYS A 832 4.38 -43.58 -55.27
CA LYS A 832 3.45 -44.20 -56.22
C LYS A 832 2.73 -43.18 -57.09
N PHE A 833 2.48 -43.57 -58.34
CA PHE A 833 1.45 -42.97 -59.20
C PHE A 833 0.37 -44.02 -59.48
N ARG A 834 -0.90 -43.62 -59.35
CA ARG A 834 -2.03 -44.41 -59.85
C ARG A 834 -2.64 -43.68 -61.03
N ILE A 835 -2.68 -44.34 -62.18
CA ILE A 835 -3.19 -43.76 -63.42
C ILE A 835 -4.37 -44.60 -63.87
N THR A 836 -5.47 -43.92 -64.17
CA THR A 836 -6.74 -44.51 -64.56
C THR A 836 -7.18 -43.92 -65.90
N ARG A 837 -7.51 -44.77 -66.87
CA ARG A 837 -7.90 -44.36 -68.22
C ARG A 837 -9.41 -44.59 -68.42
N THR A 838 -10.21 -43.53 -68.40
CA THR A 838 -11.68 -43.58 -68.59
C THR A 838 -12.25 -42.67 -69.70
N GLY A 839 -11.48 -41.69 -70.20
CA GLY A 839 -11.91 -40.76 -71.26
C GLY A 839 -12.20 -41.39 -72.64
N GLY A 840 -12.71 -40.60 -73.59
CA GLY A 840 -13.01 -41.06 -74.97
C GLY A 840 -11.76 -41.34 -75.83
N GLY A 841 -11.94 -42.02 -76.96
CA GLY A 841 -10.88 -42.38 -77.93
C GLY A 841 -10.38 -43.82 -77.82
N ALA A 842 -9.97 -44.42 -78.94
CA ALA A 842 -9.55 -45.84 -79.03
C ALA A 842 -8.04 -46.06 -78.82
N PHE A 843 -7.33 -45.05 -78.33
CA PHE A 843 -5.86 -45.02 -78.21
C PHE A 843 -5.39 -45.14 -76.76
N ASN A 844 -4.18 -45.66 -76.58
CA ASN A 844 -3.59 -45.98 -75.28
C ASN A 844 -2.86 -44.77 -74.66
N LEU A 845 -2.81 -44.75 -73.32
CA LEU A 845 -1.80 -44.00 -72.57
C LEU A 845 -0.61 -44.91 -72.28
N ASN A 846 0.52 -44.64 -72.94
CA ASN A 846 1.77 -45.38 -72.81
C ASN A 846 2.60 -44.77 -71.67
N VAL A 847 2.55 -45.37 -70.48
CA VAL A 847 3.20 -44.82 -69.28
C VAL A 847 4.63 -45.35 -69.13
N GLY A 848 5.61 -44.45 -68.97
CA GLY A 848 7.04 -44.74 -68.77
C GLY A 848 7.81 -45.03 -70.07
N THR A 849 9.14 -45.20 -69.98
CA THR A 849 10.00 -45.53 -71.13
C THR A 849 9.85 -47.00 -71.51
N GLY A 850 9.51 -47.30 -72.77
CA GLY A 850 9.40 -48.69 -73.25
C GLY A 850 8.03 -49.37 -73.12
N PRO A 851 6.92 -48.61 -73.08
CA PRO A 851 6.21 -48.24 -71.85
C PRO A 851 6.18 -49.33 -70.76
N LEU A 852 6.25 -48.92 -69.50
CA LEU A 852 6.00 -49.80 -68.35
C LEU A 852 4.60 -50.43 -68.44
N LYS A 853 3.62 -49.66 -68.94
CA LYS A 853 2.29 -50.17 -69.30
C LYS A 853 1.60 -49.28 -70.32
N ALA A 854 1.06 -49.89 -71.38
CA ALA A 854 0.06 -49.27 -72.24
C ALA A 854 -1.33 -49.44 -71.60
N LEU A 855 -1.98 -48.33 -71.25
CA LEU A 855 -3.31 -48.30 -70.64
C LEU A 855 -4.37 -48.03 -71.71
N ALA A 856 -5.15 -49.06 -72.04
CA ALA A 856 -6.33 -48.95 -72.88
C ALA A 856 -7.50 -48.31 -72.13
N THR A 857 -8.52 -47.84 -72.85
CA THR A 857 -9.74 -47.30 -72.23
C THR A 857 -10.39 -48.33 -71.30
N ASN A 858 -10.86 -47.86 -70.14
CA ASN A 858 -11.39 -48.64 -69.01
C ASN A 858 -10.36 -49.54 -68.30
N THR A 859 -9.11 -49.07 -68.18
CA THR A 859 -8.08 -49.76 -67.41
C THR A 859 -7.38 -48.83 -66.43
N TRP A 860 -6.70 -49.40 -65.43
CA TRP A 860 -5.87 -48.68 -64.47
C TRP A 860 -4.53 -49.39 -64.25
N ALA A 861 -3.52 -48.62 -63.83
CA ALA A 861 -2.26 -49.15 -63.33
C ALA A 861 -1.70 -48.30 -62.18
N GLU A 862 -0.96 -48.96 -61.30
CA GLU A 862 -0.13 -48.34 -60.27
C GLU A 862 1.34 -48.56 -60.60
N PHE A 863 2.12 -47.48 -60.49
CA PHE A 863 3.56 -47.47 -60.70
C PHE A 863 4.23 -47.05 -59.41
N SER A 864 5.26 -47.77 -58.98
CA SER A 864 6.02 -47.47 -57.77
C SER A 864 7.48 -47.17 -58.10
N TYR A 865 8.12 -46.30 -57.33
CA TYR A 865 9.54 -46.00 -57.46
C TYR A 865 10.34 -46.85 -56.47
N ASN A 866 11.36 -47.57 -56.94
CA ASN A 866 12.20 -48.43 -56.07
C ASN A 866 13.43 -47.72 -55.49
N GLY A 867 13.61 -46.42 -55.77
CA GLY A 867 14.80 -45.64 -55.42
C GLY A 867 15.73 -45.37 -56.61
N THR A 868 15.58 -46.09 -57.72
CA THR A 868 16.41 -45.92 -58.93
C THR A 868 15.58 -45.81 -60.22
N ALA A 869 14.44 -46.50 -60.31
CA ALA A 869 13.55 -46.47 -61.47
C ALA A 869 12.08 -46.68 -61.07
N TRP A 870 11.18 -46.21 -61.94
CA TRP A 870 9.75 -46.55 -61.87
C TRP A 870 9.51 -47.96 -62.39
N TYR A 871 8.62 -48.70 -61.74
CA TYR A 871 8.17 -50.03 -62.18
C TYR A 871 6.67 -50.18 -62.02
N LEU A 872 6.05 -51.07 -62.81
CA LEU A 872 4.63 -51.40 -62.73
C LEU A 872 4.38 -52.26 -61.48
N ALA A 873 3.59 -51.74 -60.54
CA ALA A 873 3.29 -52.40 -59.28
C ALA A 873 1.97 -53.20 -59.33
N ALA A 874 0.95 -52.69 -60.01
CA ALA A 874 -0.33 -53.36 -60.21
C ALA A 874 -1.06 -52.80 -61.45
N TYR A 875 -1.98 -53.57 -62.03
CA TYR A 875 -2.88 -53.09 -63.09
C TYR A 875 -4.14 -53.95 -63.19
N GLY A 876 -5.20 -53.41 -63.79
CA GLY A 876 -6.45 -54.13 -64.01
C GLY A 876 -7.40 -53.40 -64.95
N ALA A 877 -8.54 -54.05 -65.25
CA ALA A 877 -9.70 -53.39 -65.82
C ALA A 877 -10.42 -52.58 -64.72
N LEU A 878 -11.12 -51.52 -65.12
CA LEU A 878 -11.96 -50.70 -64.25
C LEU A 878 -13.36 -51.28 -64.04
#